data_AF-A0A9N8LZK4-F1
#
_entry.id   AF-A0A9N8LZK4-F1
#
_cell.length_a   1.000
_cell.length_b   1.000
_cell.length_c   1.000
_cell.angle_alpha   90.00
_cell.angle_beta   90.00
_cell.angle_gamma   90.00
#
_symmetry.space_group_name_H-M   'P 1'
#
loop_
_entity.id
_entity.type
_entity.pdbx_description
1 polymer ?
#
loop_
_entity_poly.entity_id
_entity_poly.type
_entity_poly.pdbx_seq_one_letter_code
_entity_poly.pdbx_strand_id
1 'polypeptide(L)'
;MPVPSTWHPGSLIAQANLSWVDAVPPPVYIFNDGIDDHYSKFFSELEFVPLTTLDSQNRPWVSILGGNDGRRGFAGPVGVSVRREKEDVLEAGMTMRIHVPEGAPLNRNFDQGATSSSSAGGILRHTTGQPLVAGVGVMLHNRRRNKLNGFVQGFEHLSESEAKLTLGIDSTHGNCPKYINLRQLQSIPDPPASTLDAFEFLASKALPPSALEIIQQADVVFLGTRHTPRPRSDPAFANQSEALLGYRSDGDDARLCCNHRGGRPGFLRTYFDEEKGQTCIVLPDYSGNRFMESIGNMVTDPVAALAIPRFSFAGEGRGMDVLHITGSTETLFGDAAKKEIRGLNQVTKIWVDGFSLVRNALPLTVQATGPVDPSAKIDSRVGWSPYNPPVKFLASEASAEADGSHFSGGQTINAQLSRVQMHSPTLASFTWKIPGASLPDVRAGQHVIMDMSSHADSRLKAYSHMARHSGGEKDLNDDGVRSWTISFVDRDEADPDHVLVTTTLRKVDAGAVTSQLFNRARVAYDTDGKATLGHATLADALRQGVSLPTIKFNANVQAPVLGIGGEFTIPSISSDDHISPRPLRLTYLLNGIGVTPLLAHLQELARLVVHSSSTERPSWSSIAVAVAVFCRPDEAGVVRQLIERALSPVLNETSHSRVPFSVYAVLAQKGGSASSNGPQSAATKSDDVKVVFHPLNAARLDRNSLVARDNNPAGFNLLETIGVASGPDDADVVSAADVLAADAVFVCGTEAFERAVRNAIMAREEQQDADGRKVNILTESFNF
;
A
#
# COMPACT_ATOMS: atom_id res chain seq x y z
N MET A 1 -34.07 19.23 -11.59
CA MET A 1 -33.40 19.93 -12.72
C MET A 1 -33.09 18.94 -13.83
N PRO A 2 -33.12 19.32 -15.12
CA PRO A 2 -32.62 18.46 -16.20
C PRO A 2 -31.10 18.23 -16.05
N VAL A 3 -30.61 17.07 -16.50
CA VAL A 3 -29.19 16.72 -16.51
C VAL A 3 -28.37 17.81 -17.21
N PRO A 4 -27.29 18.32 -16.58
CA PRO A 4 -26.50 19.38 -17.17
C PRO A 4 -25.78 18.90 -18.44
N SER A 5 -25.68 19.77 -19.44
CA SER A 5 -24.95 19.46 -20.69
C SER A 5 -23.43 19.48 -20.52
N THR A 6 -22.93 20.11 -19.46
CA THR A 6 -21.49 20.30 -19.17
C THR A 6 -21.19 20.05 -17.70
N TRP A 7 -19.97 19.58 -17.41
CA TRP A 7 -19.48 19.50 -16.02
C TRP A 7 -19.44 20.87 -15.36
N HIS A 8 -19.64 20.93 -14.04
CA HIS A 8 -19.53 22.19 -13.32
C HIS A 8 -18.07 22.68 -13.29
N PRO A 9 -17.83 23.99 -13.08
CA PRO A 9 -16.50 24.59 -13.26
C PRO A 9 -15.42 23.94 -12.37
N GLY A 10 -15.76 23.61 -11.13
CA GLY A 10 -14.85 22.91 -10.22
C GLY A 10 -14.35 21.58 -10.78
N SER A 11 -15.24 20.74 -11.32
CA SER A 11 -14.87 19.48 -11.99
C SER A 11 -13.90 19.73 -13.16
N LEU A 12 -14.16 20.75 -13.98
CA LEU A 12 -13.32 21.09 -15.12
C LEU A 12 -11.93 21.60 -14.68
N ILE A 13 -11.85 22.41 -13.61
CA ILE A 13 -10.58 22.86 -13.02
C ILE A 13 -9.80 21.66 -12.49
N ALA A 14 -10.45 20.76 -11.76
CA ALA A 14 -9.82 19.54 -11.24
C ALA A 14 -9.33 18.62 -12.37
N GLN A 15 -10.09 18.48 -13.45
CA GLN A 15 -9.68 17.74 -14.64
C GLN A 15 -8.49 18.44 -15.34
N ALA A 16 -8.50 19.76 -15.48
CA ALA A 16 -7.42 20.53 -16.10
C ALA A 16 -6.10 20.41 -15.34
N ASN A 17 -6.13 20.48 -14.00
CA ASN A 17 -4.94 20.29 -13.15
C ASN A 17 -4.25 18.93 -13.35
N LEU A 18 -4.98 17.93 -13.84
CA LEU A 18 -4.46 16.59 -14.13
C LEU A 18 -4.39 16.27 -15.63
N SER A 19 -4.64 17.25 -16.51
CA SER A 19 -4.69 17.09 -17.97
C SER A 19 -5.72 16.05 -18.43
N TRP A 20 -6.92 16.07 -17.85
CA TRP A 20 -8.02 15.11 -18.11
C TRP A 20 -9.21 15.70 -18.86
N VAL A 21 -9.19 16.98 -19.25
CA VAL A 21 -10.36 17.70 -19.82
C VAL A 21 -10.97 16.94 -21.02
N ASP A 22 -10.13 16.44 -21.92
CA ASP A 22 -10.58 15.70 -23.11
C ASP A 22 -10.82 14.20 -22.86
N ALA A 23 -10.57 13.73 -21.64
CA ALA A 23 -10.64 12.30 -21.29
C ALA A 23 -11.99 11.89 -20.68
N VAL A 24 -12.90 12.83 -20.43
CA VAL A 24 -14.17 12.58 -19.72
C VAL A 24 -15.34 12.97 -20.62
N PRO A 25 -16.30 12.06 -20.86
CA PRO A 25 -17.47 12.39 -21.66
C PRO A 25 -18.35 13.44 -20.95
N PRO A 26 -19.16 14.22 -21.70
CA PRO A 26 -20.11 15.16 -21.11
C PRO A 26 -21.15 14.47 -20.20
N PRO A 27 -21.69 15.17 -19.18
CA PRO A 27 -22.61 14.57 -18.20
C PRO A 27 -23.89 13.98 -18.81
N VAL A 28 -24.37 14.50 -19.94
CA VAL A 28 -25.57 13.97 -20.64
C VAL A 28 -25.48 12.49 -21.01
N TYR A 29 -24.26 11.92 -21.12
CA TYR A 29 -24.05 10.50 -21.39
C TYR A 29 -23.90 9.63 -20.13
N ILE A 30 -23.95 10.25 -18.95
CA ILE A 30 -23.61 9.62 -17.67
C ILE A 30 -24.80 9.65 -16.72
N PHE A 31 -25.44 10.81 -16.59
CA PHE A 31 -26.56 11.01 -15.67
C PHE A 31 -27.88 10.71 -16.36
N ASN A 32 -28.79 10.13 -15.58
CA ASN A 32 -30.19 9.95 -15.95
C ASN A 32 -31.01 11.02 -15.24
N ASP A 33 -32.02 11.55 -15.92
CA ASP A 33 -33.01 12.45 -15.32
C ASP A 33 -33.88 11.66 -14.32
N GLY A 34 -33.94 12.11 -13.08
CA GLY A 34 -34.69 11.47 -12.02
C GLY A 34 -34.19 10.08 -11.62
N ILE A 35 -35.12 9.24 -11.15
CA ILE A 35 -34.88 7.86 -10.75
C ILE A 35 -35.79 6.91 -11.54
N ASP A 36 -35.19 6.04 -12.33
CA ASP A 36 -35.91 4.99 -13.06
C ASP A 36 -36.14 3.73 -12.19
N ASP A 37 -36.88 2.77 -12.71
CA ASP A 37 -37.18 1.50 -12.02
C ASP A 37 -35.90 0.69 -11.69
N HIS A 38 -34.85 0.78 -12.50
CA HIS A 38 -33.60 0.06 -12.26
C HIS A 38 -32.87 0.61 -11.03
N TYR A 39 -32.71 1.94 -10.95
CA TYR A 39 -32.11 2.59 -9.79
C TYR A 39 -33.00 2.49 -8.56
N SER A 40 -34.31 2.67 -8.71
CA SER A 40 -35.29 2.51 -7.62
C SER A 40 -35.20 1.13 -6.97
N LYS A 41 -35.16 0.07 -7.79
CA LYS A 41 -34.94 -1.30 -7.32
C LYS A 41 -33.60 -1.46 -6.62
N PHE A 42 -32.52 -0.92 -7.20
CA PHE A 42 -31.19 -0.98 -6.60
C PHE A 42 -31.17 -0.36 -5.20
N PHE A 43 -31.73 0.84 -5.01
CA PHE A 43 -31.73 1.51 -3.71
C PHE A 43 -32.64 0.81 -2.68
N SER A 44 -33.73 0.18 -3.13
CA SER A 44 -34.64 -0.59 -2.25
C SER A 44 -34.00 -1.88 -1.71
N GLU A 45 -32.98 -2.40 -2.39
CA GLU A 45 -32.25 -3.62 -2.02
C GLU A 45 -31.04 -3.38 -1.11
N LEU A 46 -30.74 -2.13 -0.75
CA LEU A 46 -29.61 -1.79 0.12
C LEU A 46 -29.94 -2.02 1.61
N GLU A 47 -28.92 -2.37 2.39
CA GLU A 47 -28.99 -2.39 3.86
C GLU A 47 -28.74 -1.02 4.48
N PHE A 48 -28.03 -0.13 3.80
CA PHE A 48 -27.83 1.25 4.20
C PHE A 48 -27.58 2.19 3.00
N VAL A 49 -27.81 3.49 3.18
CA VAL A 49 -27.52 4.56 2.21
C VAL A 49 -26.78 5.71 2.91
N PRO A 50 -25.50 5.96 2.59
CA PRO A 50 -24.82 7.21 2.91
C PRO A 50 -25.48 8.39 2.19
N LEU A 51 -25.85 9.41 2.94
CA LEU A 51 -26.48 10.63 2.44
C LEU A 51 -25.74 11.87 2.96
N THR A 52 -25.32 12.73 2.04
CA THR A 52 -24.76 14.05 2.34
C THR A 52 -25.88 15.07 2.46
N THR A 53 -25.86 15.81 3.56
CA THR A 53 -26.78 16.90 3.90
C THR A 53 -25.98 18.08 4.47
N LEU A 54 -26.62 19.21 4.70
CA LEU A 54 -25.97 20.41 5.23
C LEU A 54 -26.52 20.78 6.60
N ASP A 55 -25.64 21.24 7.50
CA ASP A 55 -26.05 21.90 8.73
C ASP A 55 -26.45 23.37 8.47
N SER A 56 -26.92 24.06 9.52
CA SER A 56 -27.33 25.47 9.45
C SER A 56 -26.21 26.43 9.05
N GLN A 57 -24.94 26.02 9.11
CA GLN A 57 -23.78 26.79 8.68
C GLN A 57 -23.31 26.39 7.27
N ASN A 58 -24.10 25.61 6.54
CA ASN A 58 -23.73 25.01 5.26
C ASN A 58 -22.53 24.09 5.31
N ARG A 59 -22.15 23.54 6.47
CA ARG A 59 -21.09 22.53 6.48
C ARG A 59 -21.68 21.20 6.03
N PRO A 60 -21.03 20.49 5.09
CA PRO A 60 -21.49 19.17 4.71
C PRO A 60 -21.36 18.21 5.90
N TRP A 61 -22.27 17.26 5.96
CA TRP A 61 -22.22 16.09 6.82
C TRP A 61 -22.69 14.88 6.02
N VAL A 62 -22.04 13.74 6.21
CA VAL A 62 -22.54 12.46 5.66
C VAL A 62 -23.17 11.68 6.80
N SER A 63 -24.38 11.17 6.63
CA SER A 63 -25.03 10.24 7.56
C SER A 63 -25.22 8.88 6.90
N ILE A 64 -25.04 7.79 7.64
CA ILE A 64 -25.26 6.43 7.14
C ILE A 64 -26.68 5.99 7.53
N LEU A 65 -27.59 6.02 6.56
CA LEU A 65 -29.01 5.76 6.79
C LEU A 65 -29.32 4.27 6.67
N GLY A 66 -30.09 3.71 7.59
CA GLY A 66 -30.58 2.32 7.53
C GLY A 66 -31.81 2.14 8.42
N GLY A 67 -32.54 1.03 8.28
CA GLY A 67 -33.68 0.73 9.14
C GLY A 67 -33.28 0.35 10.56
N ASN A 68 -34.18 0.55 11.54
CA ASN A 68 -33.95 0.22 12.95
C ASN A 68 -33.72 -1.28 13.21
N ASP A 69 -34.11 -2.15 12.27
CA ASP A 69 -33.91 -3.59 12.33
C ASP A 69 -32.75 -4.08 11.45
N GLY A 70 -32.07 -3.17 10.73
CA GLY A 70 -30.98 -3.50 9.81
C GLY A 70 -31.41 -4.31 8.60
N ARG A 71 -32.71 -4.39 8.30
CA ARG A 71 -33.22 -5.12 7.14
C ARG A 71 -33.33 -4.20 5.92
N ARG A 72 -33.29 -4.82 4.74
CA ARG A 72 -33.56 -4.17 3.45
C ARG A 72 -35.03 -3.74 3.38
N GLY A 73 -35.35 -2.90 2.38
CA GLY A 73 -36.71 -2.38 2.19
C GLY A 73 -37.06 -1.20 3.10
N PHE A 74 -36.08 -0.69 3.86
CA PHE A 74 -36.22 0.57 4.59
C PHE A 74 -36.33 1.77 3.63
N ALA A 75 -35.84 1.63 2.40
CA ALA A 75 -35.97 2.59 1.30
C ALA A 75 -36.88 2.01 0.20
N GLY A 76 -37.67 2.87 -0.45
CA GLY A 76 -38.55 2.46 -1.55
C GLY A 76 -39.05 3.64 -2.40
N PRO A 77 -39.62 3.36 -3.58
CA PRO A 77 -40.16 4.39 -4.46
C PRO A 77 -41.37 5.10 -3.85
N VAL A 78 -41.52 6.39 -4.16
CA VAL A 78 -42.71 7.18 -3.83
C VAL A 78 -42.93 8.24 -4.90
N GLY A 79 -44.16 8.66 -5.12
CA GLY A 79 -44.44 9.84 -5.94
C GLY A 79 -44.18 11.13 -5.14
N VAL A 80 -43.45 12.07 -5.73
CA VAL A 80 -43.13 13.37 -5.13
C VAL A 80 -43.72 14.48 -6.01
N SER A 81 -44.52 15.36 -5.41
CA SER A 81 -45.06 16.53 -6.13
C SER A 81 -43.99 17.61 -6.22
N VAL A 82 -43.62 18.01 -7.44
CA VAL A 82 -42.59 19.00 -7.74
C VAL A 82 -43.21 20.12 -8.57
N ARG A 83 -43.00 21.37 -8.16
CA ARG A 83 -43.50 22.53 -8.89
C ARG A 83 -42.55 22.90 -10.03
N ARG A 84 -42.97 22.72 -11.28
CA ARG A 84 -42.23 23.11 -12.49
C ARG A 84 -43.03 24.12 -13.30
N GLU A 85 -42.38 25.22 -13.72
CA GLU A 85 -42.98 26.23 -14.62
C GLU A 85 -44.40 26.69 -14.22
N LYS A 86 -44.68 26.67 -12.89
CA LYS A 86 -45.96 27.01 -12.20
C LYS A 86 -47.01 25.90 -12.10
N GLU A 87 -46.76 24.69 -12.60
CA GLU A 87 -47.61 23.50 -12.41
C GLU A 87 -47.00 22.51 -11.43
N ASP A 88 -47.84 21.76 -10.72
CA ASP A 88 -47.39 20.66 -9.84
C ASP A 88 -47.38 19.35 -10.64
N VAL A 89 -46.20 18.76 -10.78
CA VAL A 89 -45.97 17.52 -11.52
C VAL A 89 -45.59 16.42 -10.53
N LEU A 90 -46.18 15.23 -10.68
CA LEU A 90 -45.81 14.07 -9.89
C LEU A 90 -44.59 13.37 -10.52
N GLU A 91 -43.47 13.37 -9.81
CA GLU A 91 -42.22 12.74 -10.24
C GLU A 91 -41.88 11.54 -9.35
N ALA A 92 -41.04 10.64 -9.86
CA ALA A 92 -40.51 9.54 -9.05
C ALA A 92 -39.51 10.08 -8.02
N GLY A 93 -39.70 9.69 -6.77
CA GLY A 93 -38.79 9.98 -5.67
C GLY A 93 -38.57 8.74 -4.80
N MET A 94 -38.01 8.96 -3.63
CA MET A 94 -37.67 7.88 -2.70
C MET A 94 -38.10 8.23 -1.28
N THR A 95 -38.78 7.31 -0.62
CA THR A 95 -39.08 7.40 0.81
C THR A 95 -38.19 6.42 1.57
N MET A 96 -37.78 6.81 2.77
CA MET A 96 -36.97 6.00 3.67
C MET A 96 -37.52 6.08 5.09
N ARG A 97 -37.62 4.94 5.77
CA ARG A 97 -37.87 4.85 7.22
C ARG A 97 -36.54 4.48 7.88
N ILE A 98 -35.96 5.40 8.62
CA ILE A 98 -34.55 5.36 9.02
C ILE A 98 -34.39 5.45 10.53
N HIS A 99 -33.37 4.75 11.03
CA HIS A 99 -32.84 4.93 12.38
C HIS A 99 -32.02 6.21 12.43
N VAL A 100 -32.30 7.06 13.41
CA VAL A 100 -31.62 8.34 13.61
C VAL A 100 -31.19 8.46 15.08
N PRO A 101 -30.09 7.81 15.47
CA PRO A 101 -29.64 7.80 16.86
C PRO A 101 -29.16 9.17 17.33
N GLU A 102 -29.10 9.37 18.65
CA GLU A 102 -28.51 10.58 19.23
C GLU A 102 -27.10 10.82 18.68
N GLY A 103 -26.80 12.07 18.33
CA GLY A 103 -25.51 12.46 17.74
C GLY A 103 -25.36 12.17 16.25
N ALA A 104 -26.32 11.51 15.59
CA ALA A 104 -26.35 11.44 14.13
C ALA A 104 -26.45 12.87 13.54
N PRO A 105 -25.60 13.26 12.58
CA PRO A 105 -25.62 14.62 12.02
C PRO A 105 -26.99 15.02 11.46
N LEU A 106 -27.72 14.05 10.91
CA LEU A 106 -29.05 14.26 10.33
C LEU A 106 -30.05 14.93 11.29
N ASN A 107 -29.95 14.71 12.60
CA ASN A 107 -30.86 15.30 13.61
C ASN A 107 -30.81 16.82 13.69
N ARG A 108 -29.73 17.45 13.21
CA ARG A 108 -29.54 18.91 13.23
C ARG A 108 -29.50 19.51 11.84
N ASN A 109 -29.48 18.65 10.84
CA ASN A 109 -29.51 19.07 9.45
C ASN A 109 -31.00 19.27 9.11
N PHE A 110 -31.31 20.33 8.35
CA PHE A 110 -32.69 20.77 8.02
C PHE A 110 -33.41 21.68 9.02
N ASP A 111 -32.97 21.80 10.28
CA ASP A 111 -33.67 22.63 11.27
C ASP A 111 -33.57 24.14 10.98
N GLN A 112 -34.73 24.77 10.84
CA GLN A 112 -34.93 26.18 10.47
C GLN A 112 -35.53 26.98 11.61
N GLY A 113 -34.73 27.28 12.62
CA GLY A 113 -35.04 28.34 13.59
C GLY A 113 -34.63 29.73 13.10
N ALA A 114 -34.98 30.16 11.89
CA ALA A 114 -34.73 31.54 11.46
C ALA A 114 -35.63 31.99 10.30
N THR A 115 -36.84 32.47 10.64
CA THR A 115 -37.64 33.39 9.83
C THR A 115 -37.09 34.83 9.84
N SER A 116 -35.79 35.03 10.11
CA SER A 116 -35.16 36.36 10.03
C SER A 116 -34.17 36.41 8.87
N SER A 117 -34.51 37.25 7.90
CA SER A 117 -33.77 37.58 6.68
C SER A 117 -32.46 38.34 6.92
N SER A 118 -31.73 38.07 8.01
CA SER A 118 -30.58 38.90 8.42
C SER A 118 -29.33 38.15 8.90
N SER A 119 -29.26 36.82 8.83
CA SER A 119 -27.98 36.10 8.87
C SER A 119 -27.59 35.67 7.46
N ALA A 120 -26.39 36.04 7.02
CA ALA A 120 -25.88 35.82 5.66
C ALA A 120 -25.56 34.34 5.33
N GLY A 121 -26.17 33.37 6.01
CA GLY A 121 -25.89 31.94 5.83
C GLY A 121 -27.09 31.08 6.20
N GLY A 122 -28.05 30.97 5.28
CA GLY A 122 -29.08 29.92 5.33
C GLY A 122 -28.61 28.65 4.61
N ILE A 123 -29.22 27.51 4.89
CA ILE A 123 -28.93 26.22 4.22
C ILE A 123 -29.03 26.40 2.69
N LEU A 124 -28.06 25.93 1.91
CA LEU A 124 -28.13 25.92 0.45
C LEU A 124 -29.35 25.12 -0.01
N ARG A 125 -30.15 25.74 -0.87
CA ARG A 125 -31.43 25.19 -1.32
C ARG A 125 -31.34 24.77 -2.78
N HIS A 126 -32.10 23.74 -3.10
CA HIS A 126 -32.45 23.39 -4.45
C HIS A 126 -33.35 24.48 -5.06
N THR A 127 -33.50 24.51 -6.38
CA THR A 127 -34.37 25.46 -7.10
C THR A 127 -35.84 25.37 -6.67
N THR A 128 -36.26 24.26 -6.05
CA THR A 128 -37.58 24.09 -5.41
C THR A 128 -37.73 24.82 -4.07
N GLY A 129 -36.66 25.43 -3.54
CA GLY A 129 -36.59 26.01 -2.20
C GLY A 129 -36.35 24.98 -1.08
N GLN A 130 -36.26 23.69 -1.41
CA GLN A 130 -36.02 22.61 -0.45
C GLN A 130 -34.52 22.40 -0.18
N PRO A 131 -34.12 21.83 0.98
CA PRO A 131 -32.72 21.48 1.25
C PRO A 131 -32.17 20.46 0.24
N LEU A 132 -30.92 20.65 -0.21
CA LEU A 132 -30.22 19.74 -1.12
C LEU A 132 -29.79 18.44 -0.42
N VAL A 133 -29.74 17.34 -1.19
CA VAL A 133 -29.14 16.06 -0.77
C VAL A 133 -28.33 15.41 -1.90
N ALA A 134 -27.35 14.59 -1.52
CA ALA A 134 -26.68 13.66 -2.43
C ALA A 134 -26.44 12.33 -1.74
N GLY A 135 -26.61 11.21 -2.43
CA GLY A 135 -26.48 9.87 -1.87
C GLY A 135 -25.65 8.95 -2.74
N VAL A 136 -25.04 7.93 -2.12
CA VAL A 136 -24.29 6.88 -2.84
C VAL A 136 -24.67 5.50 -2.31
N GLY A 137 -25.51 4.79 -3.04
CA GLY A 137 -25.82 3.40 -2.70
C GLY A 137 -24.69 2.47 -3.10
N VAL A 138 -24.26 1.59 -2.19
CA VAL A 138 -23.18 0.62 -2.42
C VAL A 138 -23.64 -0.77 -1.99
N MET A 139 -23.79 -1.69 -2.95
CA MET A 139 -23.97 -3.11 -2.67
C MET A 139 -22.60 -3.74 -2.41
N LEU A 140 -22.22 -3.85 -1.14
CA LEU A 140 -20.90 -4.37 -0.76
C LEU A 140 -20.67 -5.82 -1.23
N HIS A 141 -21.69 -6.66 -1.27
CA HIS A 141 -21.56 -8.09 -1.63
C HIS A 141 -21.26 -8.35 -3.12
N ASN A 142 -21.46 -7.37 -4.02
CA ASN A 142 -21.21 -7.52 -5.46
C ASN A 142 -20.52 -6.30 -6.11
N ARG A 143 -20.05 -5.34 -5.30
CA ARG A 143 -19.34 -4.12 -5.73
C ARG A 143 -20.13 -3.20 -6.67
N ARG A 144 -21.47 -3.26 -6.66
CA ARG A 144 -22.28 -2.29 -7.43
C ARG A 144 -22.43 -0.99 -6.66
N ARG A 145 -22.30 0.14 -7.36
CA ARG A 145 -22.41 1.48 -6.77
C ARG A 145 -23.16 2.41 -7.71
N ASN A 146 -24.18 3.07 -7.18
CA ASN A 146 -24.95 4.09 -7.90
C ASN A 146 -25.12 5.33 -7.02
N LYS A 147 -25.13 6.50 -7.64
CA LYS A 147 -25.32 7.78 -6.98
C LYS A 147 -26.68 8.36 -7.31
N LEU A 148 -27.20 9.15 -6.39
CA LEU A 148 -28.37 10.00 -6.57
C LEU A 148 -28.08 11.42 -6.09
N ASN A 149 -28.70 12.40 -6.70
CA ASN A 149 -28.74 13.79 -6.24
C ASN A 149 -30.19 14.26 -6.23
N GLY A 150 -30.53 15.15 -5.32
CA GLY A 150 -31.90 15.63 -5.21
C GLY A 150 -32.10 16.62 -4.07
N PHE A 151 -33.31 16.61 -3.51
CA PHE A 151 -33.72 17.49 -2.42
C PHE A 151 -34.63 16.78 -1.41
N VAL A 152 -34.69 17.30 -0.19
CA VAL A 152 -35.61 16.80 0.85
C VAL A 152 -37.01 17.35 0.63
N GLN A 153 -37.96 16.47 0.35
CA GLN A 153 -39.38 16.83 0.29
C GLN A 153 -40.02 16.86 1.68
N GLY A 154 -39.58 15.97 2.58
CA GLY A 154 -40.12 15.89 3.93
C GLY A 154 -39.25 15.07 4.86
N PHE A 155 -39.22 15.46 6.13
CA PHE A 155 -38.53 14.77 7.20
C PHE A 155 -39.43 14.81 8.46
N GLU A 156 -39.88 13.65 8.91
CA GLU A 156 -40.84 13.50 10.00
C GLU A 156 -40.31 12.51 11.03
N HIS A 157 -40.13 12.94 12.29
CA HIS A 157 -39.81 12.03 13.38
C HIS A 157 -41.03 11.17 13.71
N LEU A 158 -40.85 9.84 13.62
CA LEU A 158 -41.86 8.85 13.99
C LEU A 158 -41.74 8.44 15.46
N SER A 159 -40.52 8.50 16.01
CA SER A 159 -40.19 8.29 17.42
C SER A 159 -38.89 9.04 17.78
N GLU A 160 -38.37 8.85 18.99
CA GLU A 160 -37.09 9.46 19.43
C GLU A 160 -35.89 9.03 18.58
N SER A 161 -35.92 7.85 17.97
CA SER A 161 -34.81 7.29 17.19
C SER A 161 -35.20 6.83 15.80
N GLU A 162 -36.42 7.11 15.33
CA GLU A 162 -36.90 6.74 14.00
C GLU A 162 -37.50 7.95 13.28
N ALA A 163 -37.17 8.11 12.00
CA ALA A 163 -37.72 9.16 11.16
C ALA A 163 -38.12 8.63 9.78
N LYS A 164 -39.05 9.32 9.14
CA LYS A 164 -39.40 9.16 7.72
C LYS A 164 -38.80 10.29 6.91
N LEU A 165 -37.92 9.96 5.98
CA LEU A 165 -37.31 10.89 5.03
C LEU A 165 -37.89 10.66 3.64
N THR A 166 -38.33 11.73 2.97
CA THR A 166 -38.84 11.68 1.60
C THR A 166 -37.99 12.59 0.73
N LEU A 167 -37.47 12.06 -0.37
CA LEU A 167 -36.56 12.74 -1.29
C LEU A 167 -37.17 12.86 -2.68
N GLY A 168 -37.12 14.06 -3.26
CA GLY A 168 -37.22 14.23 -4.71
C GLY A 168 -35.86 13.96 -5.33
N ILE A 169 -35.81 13.26 -6.47
CA ILE A 169 -34.56 12.88 -7.12
C ILE A 169 -34.41 13.63 -8.43
N ASP A 170 -33.33 14.39 -8.57
CA ASP A 170 -33.02 15.13 -9.80
C ASP A 170 -32.27 14.27 -10.81
N SER A 171 -31.32 13.47 -10.32
CA SER A 171 -30.51 12.62 -11.19
C SER A 171 -29.98 11.39 -10.50
N THR A 172 -29.76 10.36 -11.31
CA THR A 172 -29.12 9.10 -10.90
C THR A 172 -28.06 8.67 -11.90
N HIS A 173 -26.99 8.03 -11.42
CA HIS A 173 -25.98 7.48 -12.31
C HIS A 173 -25.18 6.34 -11.67
N GLY A 174 -24.70 5.43 -12.52
CA GLY A 174 -23.73 4.41 -12.12
C GLY A 174 -22.34 4.97 -11.87
N ASN A 175 -21.58 4.30 -11.01
CA ASN A 175 -20.18 4.63 -10.77
C ASN A 175 -19.33 3.36 -10.69
N CYS A 176 -18.00 3.47 -10.87
CA CYS A 176 -17.11 2.33 -11.00
C CYS A 176 -17.07 1.47 -9.72
N PRO A 177 -16.82 0.15 -9.84
CA PRO A 177 -16.81 -0.78 -8.70
C PRO A 177 -15.47 -0.83 -7.95
N LYS A 178 -14.48 -0.03 -8.37
CA LYS A 178 -13.12 -0.07 -7.83
C LYS A 178 -13.12 0.26 -6.34
N TYR A 179 -12.20 -0.37 -5.63
CA TYR A 179 -11.92 -0.14 -4.21
C TYR A 179 -13.06 -0.52 -3.24
N ILE A 180 -14.14 -1.16 -3.73
CA ILE A 180 -15.19 -1.70 -2.87
C ILE A 180 -14.75 -3.09 -2.37
N ASN A 181 -14.55 -3.22 -1.06
CA ASN A 181 -14.27 -4.49 -0.40
C ASN A 181 -15.58 -5.27 -0.22
N LEU A 182 -15.54 -6.58 -0.50
CA LEU A 182 -16.72 -7.43 -0.37
C LEU A 182 -17.03 -7.65 1.11
N ARG A 183 -18.28 -7.37 1.46
CA ARG A 183 -18.87 -7.67 2.78
C ARG A 183 -20.29 -8.18 2.56
N GLN A 184 -20.64 -9.24 3.28
CA GLN A 184 -22.02 -9.71 3.35
C GLN A 184 -22.61 -9.23 4.68
N LEU A 185 -23.49 -8.24 4.62
CA LEU A 185 -24.11 -7.65 5.80
C LEU A 185 -25.27 -8.52 6.28
N GLN A 186 -25.44 -8.57 7.59
CA GLN A 186 -26.52 -9.27 8.27
C GLN A 186 -27.09 -8.39 9.38
N SER A 187 -28.41 -8.40 9.54
CA SER A 187 -29.06 -7.74 10.67
C SER A 187 -28.76 -8.48 11.97
N ILE A 188 -28.61 -7.74 13.06
CA ILE A 188 -28.49 -8.30 14.41
C ILE A 188 -29.88 -8.48 15.01
N PRO A 189 -30.27 -9.69 15.45
CA PRO A 189 -31.45 -9.89 16.29
C PRO A 189 -31.26 -9.18 17.64
N ASP A 190 -32.27 -8.43 18.09
CA ASP A 190 -32.25 -7.67 19.36
C ASP A 190 -31.00 -6.79 19.52
N PRO A 191 -30.81 -5.80 18.63
CA PRO A 191 -29.56 -5.05 18.59
C PRO A 191 -29.34 -4.22 19.86
N PRO A 192 -28.08 -4.03 20.29
CA PRO A 192 -27.77 -3.11 21.37
C PRO A 192 -28.20 -1.68 20.99
N ALA A 193 -28.61 -0.90 21.98
CA ALA A 193 -28.93 0.51 21.76
C ALA A 193 -27.70 1.27 21.22
N SER A 194 -27.95 2.21 20.31
CA SER A 194 -26.93 3.13 19.85
C SER A 194 -26.51 4.08 20.98
N THR A 195 -25.21 4.38 21.08
CA THR A 195 -24.71 5.32 22.08
C THR A 195 -23.79 6.36 21.44
N LEU A 196 -23.90 7.60 21.92
CA LEU A 196 -22.98 8.68 21.55
C LEU A 196 -21.72 8.57 22.40
N ASP A 197 -20.59 8.23 21.77
CA ASP A 197 -19.30 8.03 22.47
C ASP A 197 -18.52 9.34 22.58
N ALA A 198 -18.48 10.12 21.49
CA ALA A 198 -17.80 11.41 21.47
C ALA A 198 -18.43 12.36 20.45
N PHE A 199 -18.47 13.65 20.76
CA PHE A 199 -19.06 14.68 19.90
C PHE A 199 -18.41 16.05 20.16
N GLU A 200 -17.98 16.73 19.10
CA GLU A 200 -17.51 18.11 19.17
C GLU A 200 -17.84 18.83 17.86
N PHE A 201 -18.49 20.01 17.93
CA PHE A 201 -18.96 20.74 16.73
C PHE A 201 -17.98 21.82 16.26
N LEU A 202 -16.96 22.12 17.08
CA LEU A 202 -15.89 23.09 16.89
C LEU A 202 -14.60 22.50 17.50
N ALA A 203 -13.98 21.56 16.80
CA ALA A 203 -12.78 20.89 17.29
C ALA A 203 -11.63 21.90 17.43
N SER A 204 -11.27 22.19 18.68
CA SER A 204 -10.07 22.96 19.06
C SER A 204 -8.99 22.06 19.68
N LYS A 205 -9.23 20.75 19.65
CA LYS A 205 -8.43 19.70 20.28
C LYS A 205 -8.23 18.55 19.31
N ALA A 206 -7.19 17.75 19.56
CA ALA A 206 -6.94 16.53 18.82
C ALA A 206 -8.13 15.56 18.93
N LEU A 207 -8.39 14.79 17.87
CA LEU A 207 -9.37 13.72 17.89
C LEU A 207 -9.10 12.73 19.04
N PRO A 208 -10.14 12.21 19.72
CA PRO A 208 -9.94 11.22 20.77
C PRO A 208 -9.34 9.92 20.20
N PRO A 209 -8.60 9.14 21.00
CA PRO A 209 -7.98 7.89 20.55
C PRO A 209 -8.96 6.91 19.89
N SER A 210 -10.21 6.85 20.36
CA SER A 210 -11.26 6.00 19.79
C SER A 210 -11.65 6.39 18.35
N ALA A 211 -11.64 7.69 18.02
CA ALA A 211 -11.89 8.17 16.67
C ALA A 211 -10.68 7.91 15.76
N LEU A 212 -9.47 8.12 16.27
CA LEU A 212 -8.23 7.81 15.54
C LEU A 212 -8.13 6.32 15.20
N GLU A 213 -8.53 5.42 16.11
CA GLU A 213 -8.57 3.98 15.86
C GLU A 213 -9.51 3.62 14.70
N ILE A 214 -10.69 4.25 14.62
CA ILE A 214 -11.63 4.04 13.52
C ILE A 214 -11.03 4.53 12.19
N ILE A 215 -10.36 5.68 12.17
CA ILE A 215 -9.70 6.20 10.98
C ILE A 215 -8.58 5.24 10.52
N GLN A 216 -7.76 4.76 11.45
CA GLN A 216 -6.66 3.83 11.15
C GLN A 216 -7.16 2.50 10.60
N GLN A 217 -8.28 1.98 11.13
CA GLN A 217 -8.86 0.71 10.69
C GLN A 217 -9.77 0.86 9.46
N ALA A 218 -10.05 2.08 9.01
CA ALA A 218 -10.94 2.34 7.90
C ALA A 218 -10.46 1.66 6.61
N ASP A 219 -11.35 0.90 5.99
CA ASP A 219 -11.17 0.35 4.64
C ASP A 219 -12.16 0.96 3.63
N VAL A 220 -13.12 1.75 4.12
CA VAL A 220 -14.09 2.52 3.36
C VAL A 220 -14.37 3.85 4.08
N VAL A 221 -14.58 4.89 3.29
CA VAL A 221 -15.09 6.18 3.75
C VAL A 221 -16.08 6.74 2.74
N PHE A 222 -17.13 7.37 3.25
CA PHE A 222 -18.07 8.12 2.43
C PHE A 222 -17.75 9.61 2.53
N LEU A 223 -17.49 10.22 1.37
CA LEU A 223 -17.06 11.60 1.23
C LEU A 223 -18.22 12.48 0.77
N GLY A 224 -18.63 13.41 1.62
CA GLY A 224 -19.62 14.44 1.33
C GLY A 224 -18.95 15.76 1.00
N THR A 225 -19.40 16.44 -0.05
CA THR A 225 -18.85 17.73 -0.49
C THR A 225 -19.97 18.61 -1.04
N ARG A 226 -19.74 19.91 -1.12
CA ARG A 226 -20.71 20.86 -1.67
C ARG A 226 -20.07 21.85 -2.64
N HIS A 227 -20.89 22.42 -3.50
CA HIS A 227 -20.55 23.60 -4.28
C HIS A 227 -21.63 24.66 -4.10
N THR A 228 -21.17 25.88 -3.84
CA THR A 228 -21.97 27.09 -3.67
C THR A 228 -21.75 27.98 -4.88
N PRO A 229 -22.78 28.22 -5.70
CA PRO A 229 -22.66 29.09 -6.85
C PRO A 229 -22.38 30.51 -6.37
N ARG A 230 -21.38 31.18 -6.96
CA ARG A 230 -21.08 32.58 -6.68
C ARG A 230 -21.90 33.50 -7.59
N PRO A 231 -22.51 34.56 -7.05
CA PRO A 231 -23.20 35.55 -7.87
C PRO A 231 -22.22 36.22 -8.85
N ARG A 232 -22.64 36.48 -10.10
CA ARG A 232 -21.84 37.26 -11.06
C ARG A 232 -21.41 38.65 -10.56
N SER A 233 -22.16 39.20 -9.61
CA SER A 233 -21.86 40.49 -8.97
C SER A 233 -20.74 40.41 -7.94
N ASP A 234 -20.25 39.22 -7.59
CA ASP A 234 -19.10 39.04 -6.70
C ASP A 234 -17.82 39.57 -7.39
N PRO A 235 -17.12 40.58 -6.83
CA PRO A 235 -15.87 41.09 -7.40
C PRO A 235 -14.78 40.02 -7.55
N ALA A 236 -14.83 38.95 -6.75
CA ALA A 236 -13.91 37.82 -6.85
C ALA A 236 -14.21 36.89 -8.04
N PHE A 237 -15.40 36.98 -8.65
CA PHE A 237 -15.80 36.20 -9.83
C PHE A 237 -14.96 36.56 -11.07
N ALA A 238 -14.60 37.84 -11.23
CA ALA A 238 -13.85 38.34 -12.39
C ALA A 238 -12.41 37.80 -12.51
N ASN A 239 -11.83 37.34 -11.39
CA ASN A 239 -10.43 36.88 -11.31
C ASN A 239 -10.30 35.35 -11.25
N GLN A 240 -11.37 34.59 -11.55
CA GLN A 240 -11.39 33.13 -11.45
C GLN A 240 -11.63 32.43 -12.78
N SER A 241 -11.14 31.19 -12.87
CA SER A 241 -11.26 30.31 -14.03
C SER A 241 -12.71 30.09 -14.50
N GLU A 242 -13.70 30.25 -13.62
CA GLU A 242 -15.13 30.13 -13.92
C GLU A 242 -15.62 31.22 -14.90
N ALA A 243 -15.10 32.44 -14.79
CA ALA A 243 -15.37 33.54 -15.73
C ALA A 243 -14.66 33.34 -17.08
N LEU A 244 -13.45 32.75 -17.07
CA LEU A 244 -12.67 32.41 -18.27
C LEU A 244 -13.31 31.29 -19.11
N LEU A 245 -14.05 30.38 -18.48
CA LEU A 245 -14.75 29.27 -19.15
C LEU A 245 -16.14 29.65 -19.70
N GLY A 246 -16.55 30.92 -19.60
CA GLY A 246 -17.84 31.39 -20.13
C GLY A 246 -19.06 30.79 -19.44
N TYR A 247 -18.91 30.30 -18.21
CA TYR A 247 -19.94 29.58 -17.49
C TYR A 247 -21.07 30.52 -17.03
N ARG A 248 -22.32 30.16 -17.33
CA ARG A 248 -23.49 30.93 -16.90
C ARG A 248 -23.89 30.50 -15.48
N SER A 249 -23.31 31.12 -14.45
CA SER A 249 -23.77 30.99 -13.05
C SER A 249 -25.05 31.81 -12.82
N ASP A 250 -26.11 31.53 -13.58
CA ASP A 250 -27.40 32.20 -13.43
C ASP A 250 -28.16 31.64 -12.20
N GLY A 251 -27.49 31.55 -11.04
CA GLY A 251 -28.08 31.28 -9.72
C GLY A 251 -28.37 29.83 -9.35
N ASP A 252 -28.45 28.90 -10.30
CA ASP A 252 -29.10 27.60 -10.08
C ASP A 252 -28.18 26.37 -9.86
N ASP A 253 -26.87 26.55 -9.65
CA ASP A 253 -25.90 25.44 -9.68
C ASP A 253 -25.45 24.83 -8.34
N ALA A 254 -26.13 25.19 -7.24
CA ALA A 254 -25.86 24.62 -5.92
C ALA A 254 -26.06 23.11 -5.93
N ARG A 255 -25.04 22.38 -5.47
CA ARG A 255 -25.03 20.92 -5.54
C ARG A 255 -24.24 20.30 -4.41
N LEU A 256 -24.68 19.10 -4.02
CA LEU A 256 -23.96 18.23 -3.12
C LEU A 256 -23.40 17.04 -3.90
N CYS A 257 -22.39 16.39 -3.34
CA CYS A 257 -21.93 15.11 -3.81
C CYS A 257 -21.64 14.21 -2.61
N CYS A 258 -22.14 12.98 -2.64
CA CYS A 258 -21.76 11.90 -1.74
C CYS A 258 -21.03 10.83 -2.54
N ASN A 259 -19.85 10.41 -2.11
CA ASN A 259 -19.01 9.47 -2.86
C ASN A 259 -18.41 8.42 -1.94
N HIS A 260 -17.95 7.31 -2.52
CA HIS A 260 -17.23 6.27 -1.81
C HIS A 260 -15.75 6.31 -2.16
N ARG A 261 -14.89 6.25 -1.14
CA ARG A 261 -13.45 6.00 -1.26
C ARG A 261 -13.13 4.76 -0.43
N GLY A 262 -12.27 3.89 -0.95
CA GLY A 262 -11.93 2.64 -0.29
C GLY A 262 -10.47 2.27 -0.50
N GLY A 263 -9.98 1.35 0.34
CA GLY A 263 -8.60 0.93 0.35
C GLY A 263 -8.37 -0.23 1.33
N ARG A 264 -7.09 -0.43 1.68
CA ARG A 264 -6.70 -1.28 2.81
C ARG A 264 -6.73 -0.44 4.09
N PRO A 265 -6.95 -1.05 5.28
CA PRO A 265 -6.76 -0.37 6.56
C PRO A 265 -5.44 0.40 6.59
N GLY A 266 -5.48 1.64 7.07
CA GLY A 266 -4.35 2.57 7.07
C GLY A 266 -4.20 3.43 5.81
N PHE A 267 -5.11 3.34 4.82
CA PHE A 267 -5.07 4.22 3.64
C PHE A 267 -5.36 5.68 3.95
N LEU A 268 -6.16 5.96 4.99
CA LEU A 268 -6.27 7.30 5.56
C LEU A 268 -5.06 7.53 6.47
N ARG A 269 -4.36 8.64 6.27
CA ARG A 269 -3.28 9.08 7.16
C ARG A 269 -3.77 10.21 8.03
N THR A 270 -3.19 10.38 9.20
CA THR A 270 -3.55 11.46 10.12
C THR A 270 -2.30 12.05 10.76
N TYR A 271 -2.34 13.35 11.01
CA TYR A 271 -1.36 14.03 11.86
C TYR A 271 -2.04 15.20 12.57
N PHE A 272 -1.43 15.70 13.64
CA PHE A 272 -1.87 16.93 14.29
C PHE A 272 -1.13 18.12 13.70
N ASP A 273 -1.87 19.08 13.14
CA ASP A 273 -1.34 20.29 12.55
C ASP A 273 -1.21 21.35 13.65
N GLU A 274 0.00 21.51 14.20
CA GLU A 274 0.27 22.43 15.31
C GLU A 274 -0.01 23.89 14.94
N GLU A 275 0.19 24.28 13.67
CA GLU A 275 -0.07 25.66 13.22
C GLU A 275 -1.56 25.99 13.23
N LYS A 276 -2.39 25.01 12.86
CA LYS A 276 -3.85 25.16 12.89
C LYS A 276 -4.50 24.71 14.21
N GLY A 277 -3.78 23.99 15.07
CA GLY A 277 -4.30 23.41 16.29
C GLY A 277 -5.38 22.35 16.05
N GLN A 278 -5.33 21.65 14.90
CA GLN A 278 -6.38 20.72 14.45
C GLN A 278 -5.80 19.39 13.98
N THR A 279 -6.54 18.30 14.15
CA THR A 279 -6.23 17.05 13.48
C THR A 279 -6.48 17.18 11.98
N CYS A 280 -5.48 16.85 11.17
CA CYS A 280 -5.58 16.75 9.72
C CYS A 280 -5.70 15.28 9.31
N ILE A 281 -6.71 14.97 8.50
CA ILE A 281 -6.88 13.68 7.83
C ILE A 281 -6.43 13.84 6.38
N VAL A 282 -5.54 12.98 5.93
CA VAL A 282 -5.04 12.98 4.56
C VAL A 282 -5.68 11.80 3.82
N LEU A 283 -6.51 12.14 2.85
CA LEU A 283 -7.26 11.23 1.99
C LEU A 283 -6.53 11.11 0.63
N PRO A 284 -5.93 9.96 0.30
CA PRO A 284 -5.38 9.72 -1.02
C PRO A 284 -6.51 9.53 -2.06
N ASP A 285 -6.34 10.08 -3.27
CA ASP A 285 -7.24 9.81 -4.40
C ASP A 285 -6.54 8.91 -5.43
N TYR A 286 -7.20 7.80 -5.76
CA TYR A 286 -6.67 6.74 -6.62
C TYR A 286 -7.33 6.76 -8.00
N SER A 287 -6.77 6.01 -8.95
CA SER A 287 -7.25 5.99 -10.34
C SER A 287 -8.73 5.61 -10.49
N GLY A 288 -9.58 6.61 -10.77
CA GLY A 288 -11.02 6.48 -10.94
C GLY A 288 -11.50 6.71 -12.39
N ASN A 289 -12.78 7.06 -12.54
CA ASN A 289 -13.45 7.41 -13.82
C ASN A 289 -13.23 8.87 -14.26
N ARG A 290 -12.51 9.65 -13.46
CA ARG A 290 -12.11 11.04 -13.73
C ARG A 290 -13.26 12.06 -13.79
N PHE A 291 -14.45 11.75 -13.29
CA PHE A 291 -15.56 12.71 -13.25
C PHE A 291 -15.27 13.94 -12.38
N MET A 292 -14.45 13.76 -11.34
CA MET A 292 -13.99 14.82 -10.43
C MET A 292 -15.10 15.59 -9.69
N GLU A 293 -16.28 15.02 -9.49
CA GLU A 293 -17.39 15.73 -8.81
C GLU A 293 -17.01 16.19 -7.39
N SER A 294 -16.51 15.28 -6.54
CA SER A 294 -16.18 15.60 -5.14
C SER A 294 -14.98 16.54 -5.04
N ILE A 295 -13.95 16.30 -5.85
CA ILE A 295 -12.76 17.16 -5.91
C ILE A 295 -13.14 18.53 -6.45
N GLY A 296 -13.94 18.58 -7.51
CA GLY A 296 -14.36 19.81 -8.14
C GLY A 296 -15.12 20.71 -7.17
N ASN A 297 -16.03 20.12 -6.39
CA ASN A 297 -16.66 20.79 -5.26
C ASN A 297 -15.61 21.39 -4.30
N MET A 298 -14.66 20.58 -3.83
CA MET A 298 -13.61 21.02 -2.89
C MET A 298 -12.66 22.09 -3.44
N VAL A 299 -12.42 22.11 -4.75
CA VAL A 299 -11.62 23.16 -5.41
C VAL A 299 -12.33 24.50 -5.35
N THR A 300 -13.66 24.51 -5.49
CA THR A 300 -14.46 25.75 -5.46
C THR A 300 -14.86 26.18 -4.04
N ASP A 301 -15.11 25.20 -3.19
CA ASP A 301 -15.61 25.30 -1.82
C ASP A 301 -14.78 24.36 -0.94
N PRO A 302 -13.79 24.86 -0.19
CA PRO A 302 -12.82 24.03 0.55
C PRO A 302 -13.43 23.43 1.84
N VAL A 303 -14.48 22.63 1.70
CA VAL A 303 -15.18 21.93 2.78
C VAL A 303 -15.54 20.50 2.36
N ALA A 304 -15.46 19.58 3.32
CA ALA A 304 -15.87 18.19 3.12
C ALA A 304 -16.35 17.56 4.42
N ALA A 305 -16.97 16.40 4.25
CA ALA A 305 -17.42 15.56 5.32
C ALA A 305 -17.02 14.11 5.07
N LEU A 306 -16.73 13.38 6.14
CA LEU A 306 -16.47 11.95 6.09
C LEU A 306 -17.49 11.22 6.97
N ALA A 307 -17.99 10.09 6.50
CA ALA A 307 -18.58 9.07 7.35
C ALA A 307 -17.76 7.78 7.20
N ILE A 308 -17.18 7.32 8.31
CA ILE A 308 -16.30 6.15 8.37
C ILE A 308 -17.02 5.07 9.18
N PRO A 309 -17.63 4.06 8.52
CA PRO A 309 -18.21 2.93 9.23
C PRO A 309 -17.11 1.97 9.70
N ARG A 310 -17.22 1.51 10.95
CA ARG A 310 -16.46 0.37 11.48
C ARG A 310 -17.40 -0.80 11.65
N PHE A 311 -17.17 -1.83 10.85
CA PHE A 311 -17.98 -3.04 10.85
C PHE A 311 -17.49 -4.03 11.92
N SER A 312 -18.41 -4.57 12.70
CA SER A 312 -18.20 -5.77 13.51
C SER A 312 -18.52 -7.04 12.72
N PHE A 313 -17.88 -8.15 13.07
CA PHE A 313 -18.22 -9.46 12.53
C PHE A 313 -19.36 -10.10 13.32
N ALA A 314 -20.14 -10.96 12.64
CA ALA A 314 -21.20 -11.72 13.27
C ALA A 314 -20.65 -12.53 14.47
N GLY A 315 -21.35 -12.45 15.61
CA GLY A 315 -20.94 -13.10 16.87
C GLY A 315 -20.16 -12.19 17.84
N GLU A 316 -19.71 -11.01 17.42
CA GLU A 316 -19.02 -10.05 18.30
C GLU A 316 -19.98 -9.25 19.22
N GLY A 317 -21.30 -9.40 19.03
CA GLY A 317 -22.33 -8.78 19.88
C GLY A 317 -22.45 -7.26 19.74
N ARG A 318 -21.92 -6.67 18.65
CA ARG A 318 -21.94 -5.23 18.36
C ARG A 318 -22.34 -4.97 16.92
N GLY A 319 -23.02 -3.83 16.72
CA GLY A 319 -23.41 -3.31 15.41
C GLY A 319 -22.28 -2.56 14.72
N MET A 320 -22.67 -1.79 13.71
CA MET A 320 -21.76 -0.92 12.98
C MET A 320 -21.59 0.38 13.74
N ASP A 321 -20.36 0.73 14.12
CA ASP A 321 -20.03 2.07 14.61
C ASP A 321 -19.84 3.02 13.44
N VAL A 322 -20.12 4.31 13.61
CA VAL A 322 -19.88 5.32 12.56
C VAL A 322 -19.25 6.56 13.16
N LEU A 323 -18.08 6.93 12.63
CA LEU A 323 -17.45 8.22 12.87
C LEU A 323 -17.85 9.19 11.75
N HIS A 324 -18.54 10.26 12.13
CA HIS A 324 -18.90 11.37 11.25
C HIS A 324 -17.94 12.53 11.49
N ILE A 325 -17.51 13.19 10.42
CA ILE A 325 -16.55 14.30 10.44
C ILE A 325 -17.04 15.35 9.47
N THR A 326 -16.91 16.63 9.85
CA THR A 326 -16.96 17.77 8.94
C THR A 326 -15.67 18.57 9.08
N GLY A 327 -15.20 19.19 8.01
CA GLY A 327 -13.93 19.88 8.02
C GLY A 327 -13.65 20.74 6.80
N SER A 328 -12.70 21.65 6.97
CA SER A 328 -12.11 22.43 5.88
C SER A 328 -11.10 21.59 5.09
N THR A 329 -10.94 21.89 3.80
CA THR A 329 -10.11 21.07 2.91
C THR A 329 -9.07 21.85 2.13
N GLU A 330 -8.01 21.14 1.74
CA GLU A 330 -7.06 21.56 0.72
C GLU A 330 -6.81 20.37 -0.22
N THR A 331 -7.04 20.57 -1.52
CA THR A 331 -6.70 19.55 -2.52
C THR A 331 -5.37 19.88 -3.18
N LEU A 332 -4.41 18.97 -3.07
CA LEU A 332 -3.12 19.03 -3.72
C LEU A 332 -3.15 18.26 -5.04
N PHE A 333 -2.47 18.79 -6.06
CA PHE A 333 -2.35 18.19 -7.38
C PHE A 333 -0.89 18.05 -7.80
N GLY A 334 -0.60 17.07 -8.67
CA GLY A 334 0.70 16.90 -9.30
C GLY A 334 1.83 16.80 -8.29
N ASP A 335 2.87 17.63 -8.44
CA ASP A 335 4.07 17.55 -7.59
C ASP A 335 3.81 17.96 -6.14
N ALA A 336 2.81 18.81 -5.87
CA ALA A 336 2.41 19.11 -4.49
C ALA A 336 1.82 17.87 -3.81
N ALA A 337 0.98 17.10 -4.52
CA ALA A 337 0.44 15.83 -4.03
C ALA A 337 1.56 14.78 -3.81
N LYS A 338 2.51 14.68 -4.76
CA LYS A 338 3.64 13.74 -4.65
C LYS A 338 4.59 14.05 -3.48
N LYS A 339 4.70 15.33 -3.10
CA LYS A 339 5.46 15.76 -1.92
C LYS A 339 4.77 15.33 -0.63
N GLU A 340 3.44 15.33 -0.59
CA GLU A 340 2.67 14.88 0.57
C GLU A 340 2.66 13.35 0.69
N ILE A 341 2.25 12.66 -0.39
CA ILE A 341 2.25 11.19 -0.50
C ILE A 341 2.87 10.80 -1.84
N ARG A 342 3.95 10.02 -1.77
CA ARG A 342 4.69 9.60 -2.96
C ARG A 342 3.82 8.85 -3.96
N GLY A 343 4.00 9.15 -5.24
CA GLY A 343 3.36 8.44 -6.35
C GLY A 343 1.85 8.69 -6.46
N LEU A 344 1.32 9.71 -5.78
CA LEU A 344 -0.04 10.18 -5.98
C LEU A 344 -0.03 11.52 -6.69
N ASN A 345 -0.87 11.66 -7.71
CA ASN A 345 -1.05 12.92 -8.42
C ASN A 345 -2.15 13.78 -7.78
N GLN A 346 -2.84 13.26 -6.77
CA GLN A 346 -3.91 13.95 -6.08
C GLN A 346 -4.03 13.46 -4.64
N VAL A 347 -4.11 14.41 -3.71
CA VAL A 347 -4.30 14.17 -2.27
C VAL A 347 -5.23 15.25 -1.73
N THR A 348 -6.17 14.88 -0.85
CA THR A 348 -7.02 15.84 -0.14
C THR A 348 -6.67 15.84 1.34
N LYS A 349 -6.33 17.01 1.87
CA LYS A 349 -6.16 17.26 3.30
C LYS A 349 -7.48 17.79 3.86
N ILE A 350 -7.88 17.29 5.03
CA ILE A 350 -9.15 17.61 5.68
C ILE A 350 -8.85 17.93 7.14
N TRP A 351 -8.93 19.20 7.54
CA TRP A 351 -8.81 19.60 8.93
C TRP A 351 -10.16 19.47 9.62
N VAL A 352 -10.19 18.73 10.72
CA VAL A 352 -11.42 18.41 11.43
C VAL A 352 -11.94 19.67 12.12
N ASP A 353 -13.12 20.14 11.70
CA ASP A 353 -13.84 21.24 12.35
C ASP A 353 -14.90 20.71 13.31
N GLY A 354 -15.39 19.49 13.10
CA GLY A 354 -16.30 18.83 14.01
C GLY A 354 -16.44 17.33 13.73
N PHE A 355 -16.83 16.57 14.74
CA PHE A 355 -17.01 15.13 14.64
C PHE A 355 -18.09 14.58 15.57
N SER A 356 -18.60 13.40 15.24
CA SER A 356 -19.55 12.62 16.03
C SER A 356 -19.26 11.13 15.89
N LEU A 357 -18.97 10.45 16.99
CA LEU A 357 -18.79 9.00 17.03
C LEU A 357 -20.00 8.35 17.67
N VAL A 358 -20.77 7.62 16.85
CA VAL A 358 -21.94 6.86 17.29
C VAL A 358 -21.60 5.37 17.26
N ARG A 359 -21.73 4.71 18.42
CA ARG A 359 -21.55 3.26 18.55
C ARG A 359 -22.85 2.54 18.27
N ASN A 360 -22.76 1.35 17.66
CA ASN A 360 -23.93 0.59 17.22
C ASN A 360 -24.92 1.47 16.43
N ALA A 361 -24.40 2.34 15.56
CA ALA A 361 -25.17 3.30 14.79
C ALA A 361 -26.16 2.61 13.84
N LEU A 362 -25.82 1.43 13.31
CA LEU A 362 -26.79 0.53 12.66
C LEU A 362 -26.64 -0.91 13.19
N PRO A 363 -27.72 -1.68 13.25
CA PRO A 363 -27.73 -3.06 13.74
C PRO A 363 -27.24 -4.04 12.65
N LEU A 364 -26.07 -3.77 12.07
CA LEU A 364 -25.49 -4.51 10.97
C LEU A 364 -24.13 -5.12 11.38
N THR A 365 -23.94 -6.39 11.07
CA THR A 365 -22.66 -7.10 11.17
C THR A 365 -22.24 -7.69 9.84
N VAL A 366 -20.98 -8.10 9.75
CA VAL A 366 -20.41 -8.74 8.57
C VAL A 366 -20.28 -10.24 8.80
N GLN A 367 -20.82 -11.02 7.87
CA GLN A 367 -20.51 -12.43 7.76
C GLN A 367 -19.10 -12.59 7.18
N ALA A 368 -18.24 -13.32 7.90
CA ALA A 368 -16.86 -13.56 7.47
C ALA A 368 -16.80 -14.35 6.16
N THR A 369 -15.96 -13.90 5.21
CA THR A 369 -15.75 -14.59 3.92
C THR A 369 -14.76 -15.75 4.00
N GLY A 370 -14.00 -15.85 5.09
CA GLY A 370 -12.96 -16.85 5.30
C GLY A 370 -12.62 -17.00 6.79
N PRO A 371 -11.79 -17.98 7.16
CA PRO A 371 -11.33 -18.17 8.54
C PRO A 371 -10.38 -17.04 8.97
N VAL A 372 -10.23 -16.83 10.27
CA VAL A 372 -9.18 -15.96 10.82
C VAL A 372 -7.82 -16.62 10.58
N ASP A 373 -6.90 -15.91 9.92
CA ASP A 373 -5.51 -16.32 9.76
C ASP A 373 -4.59 -15.33 10.53
N PRO A 374 -4.10 -15.69 11.73
CA PRO A 374 -3.21 -14.84 12.53
C PRO A 374 -1.89 -14.50 11.82
N SER A 375 -1.51 -15.27 10.80
CA SER A 375 -0.28 -15.06 10.02
C SER A 375 -0.48 -14.17 8.79
N ALA A 376 -1.74 -13.81 8.47
CA ALA A 376 -2.04 -12.94 7.34
C ALA A 376 -1.81 -11.46 7.70
N LYS A 377 -1.15 -10.72 6.80
CA LYS A 377 -0.95 -9.26 6.94
C LYS A 377 -2.25 -8.46 6.85
N ILE A 378 -3.33 -9.05 6.33
CA ILE A 378 -4.63 -8.40 6.14
C ILE A 378 -5.72 -9.40 6.53
N ASP A 379 -6.78 -8.91 7.16
CA ASP A 379 -7.91 -9.72 7.63
C ASP A 379 -8.54 -10.54 6.49
N SER A 380 -8.37 -11.86 6.54
CA SER A 380 -8.88 -12.84 5.57
C SER A 380 -10.40 -13.00 5.59
N ARG A 381 -11.08 -12.45 6.60
CA ARG A 381 -12.54 -12.46 6.71
C ARG A 381 -13.21 -11.44 5.77
N VAL A 382 -12.43 -10.58 5.09
CA VAL A 382 -12.91 -9.55 4.15
C VAL A 382 -12.51 -9.94 2.72
N GLY A 383 -13.44 -9.81 1.76
CA GLY A 383 -13.14 -10.04 0.34
C GLY A 383 -12.55 -8.79 -0.34
N TRP A 384 -11.26 -8.53 -0.10
CA TRP A 384 -10.54 -7.33 -0.57
C TRP A 384 -10.69 -7.06 -2.06
N SER A 385 -10.82 -5.77 -2.43
CA SER A 385 -10.84 -5.35 -3.83
C SER A 385 -9.48 -5.62 -4.49
N PRO A 386 -9.44 -6.24 -5.69
CA PRO A 386 -8.18 -6.42 -6.42
C PRO A 386 -7.56 -5.08 -6.87
N TYR A 387 -8.37 -4.02 -6.90
CA TYR A 387 -7.93 -2.66 -7.23
C TYR A 387 -7.28 -1.93 -6.05
N ASN A 388 -7.38 -2.44 -4.82
CA ASN A 388 -6.80 -1.76 -3.66
C ASN A 388 -5.29 -1.62 -3.82
N PRO A 389 -4.76 -0.38 -3.82
CA PRO A 389 -3.33 -0.20 -3.85
C PRO A 389 -2.72 -0.61 -2.49
N PRO A 390 -1.40 -0.84 -2.44
CA PRO A 390 -0.68 -0.84 -1.18
C PRO A 390 -0.94 0.45 -0.40
N VAL A 391 -0.87 0.38 0.93
CA VAL A 391 -0.96 1.56 1.78
C VAL A 391 0.22 2.47 1.44
N LYS A 392 -0.07 3.75 1.15
CA LYS A 392 0.93 4.78 0.91
C LYS A 392 1.02 5.68 2.14
N PHE A 393 2.24 5.93 2.60
CA PHE A 393 2.54 6.72 3.79
C PHE A 393 2.81 8.18 3.40
N LEU A 394 2.62 9.09 4.36
CA LEU A 394 3.06 10.48 4.23
C LEU A 394 4.58 10.51 4.09
N ALA A 395 5.10 11.51 3.37
CA ALA A 395 6.55 11.70 3.27
C ALA A 395 7.20 11.95 4.66
N SER A 396 6.47 12.58 5.59
CA SER A 396 6.90 12.77 6.97
C SER A 396 6.97 11.46 7.76
N GLU A 397 6.09 10.50 7.50
CA GLU A 397 6.07 9.18 8.13
C GLU A 397 7.22 8.31 7.63
N ALA A 398 7.48 8.34 6.32
CA ALA A 398 8.62 7.65 5.72
C ALA A 398 9.97 8.16 6.26
N SER A 399 10.02 9.43 6.69
CA SER A 399 11.20 10.03 7.33
C SER A 399 11.35 9.68 8.82
N ALA A 400 10.28 9.18 9.47
CA ALA A 400 10.24 8.88 10.90
C ALA A 400 10.36 7.37 11.20
N GLU A 401 9.85 6.51 10.30
CA GLU A 401 10.13 5.06 10.33
C GLU A 401 11.47 4.71 9.67
N ALA A 402 12.02 5.60 8.85
CA ALA A 402 13.37 5.46 8.35
C ALA A 402 14.32 6.35 9.16
N ASP A 403 15.19 5.69 9.91
CA ASP A 403 16.56 6.18 10.16
C ASP A 403 17.39 6.27 8.84
N GLY A 404 16.71 6.33 7.68
CA GLY A 404 17.23 6.40 6.33
C GLY A 404 16.94 7.77 5.75
N SER A 405 18.00 8.53 5.52
CA SER A 405 17.92 9.90 5.01
C SER A 405 17.14 9.97 3.69
N HIS A 406 16.01 10.66 3.68
CA HIS A 406 15.62 11.37 2.47
C HIS A 406 16.64 12.48 2.22
N PHE A 407 17.08 12.64 0.98
CA PHE A 407 18.02 13.69 0.62
C PHE A 407 17.39 15.06 0.91
N SER A 408 17.87 15.72 1.96
CA SER A 408 17.52 17.09 2.29
C SER A 408 18.01 18.00 1.16
N GLY A 409 17.13 18.83 0.60
CA GLY A 409 17.51 19.90 -0.33
C GLY A 409 16.99 19.81 -1.78
N GLY A 410 16.11 18.88 -2.12
CA GLY A 410 15.41 18.91 -3.41
C GLY A 410 16.29 18.67 -4.65
N GLN A 411 17.57 18.32 -4.48
CA GLN A 411 18.40 17.82 -5.58
C GLN A 411 18.02 16.37 -5.89
N THR A 412 17.59 16.14 -7.14
CA THR A 412 17.33 14.78 -7.64
C THR A 412 18.66 14.08 -7.88
N ILE A 413 19.01 13.13 -7.03
CA ILE A 413 20.16 12.25 -7.25
C ILE A 413 19.76 11.23 -8.31
N ASN A 414 20.45 11.22 -9.44
CA ASN A 414 20.21 10.26 -10.50
C ASN A 414 21.23 9.13 -10.45
N ALA A 415 20.74 7.90 -10.45
CA ALA A 415 21.53 6.71 -10.64
C ALA A 415 21.63 6.38 -12.13
N GLN A 416 22.84 6.22 -12.64
CA GLN A 416 23.10 5.83 -14.03
C GLN A 416 23.39 4.33 -14.11
N LEU A 417 22.66 3.59 -14.93
CA LEU A 417 22.98 2.19 -15.19
C LEU A 417 24.29 2.09 -15.97
N SER A 418 25.32 1.50 -15.37
CA SER A 418 26.68 1.45 -15.93
C SER A 418 27.12 0.06 -16.37
N ARG A 419 26.64 -0.99 -15.68
CA ARG A 419 26.98 -2.38 -15.99
C ARG A 419 25.77 -3.29 -15.81
N VAL A 420 25.76 -4.37 -16.57
CA VAL A 420 24.79 -5.44 -16.41
C VAL A 420 25.49 -6.80 -16.50
N GLN A 421 25.03 -7.74 -15.69
CA GLN A 421 25.40 -9.15 -15.77
C GLN A 421 24.13 -9.99 -15.75
N MET A 422 23.79 -10.64 -16.87
CA MET A 422 22.71 -11.61 -16.89
C MET A 422 23.23 -12.95 -16.35
N HIS A 423 22.50 -13.55 -15.40
CA HIS A 423 22.85 -14.85 -14.85
C HIS A 423 21.98 -15.96 -15.44
N SER A 424 20.74 -15.63 -15.80
CA SER A 424 19.79 -16.49 -16.50
C SER A 424 18.78 -15.63 -17.26
N PRO A 425 17.85 -16.21 -18.03
CA PRO A 425 16.76 -15.45 -18.65
C PRO A 425 15.86 -14.69 -17.64
N THR A 426 15.91 -15.07 -16.36
CA THR A 426 15.06 -14.50 -15.30
C THR A 426 15.81 -13.88 -14.13
N LEU A 427 17.15 -13.94 -14.10
CA LEU A 427 18.00 -13.35 -13.06
C LEU A 427 19.13 -12.53 -13.68
N ALA A 428 19.34 -11.31 -13.19
CA ALA A 428 20.42 -10.42 -13.63
C ALA A 428 20.82 -9.43 -12.54
N SER A 429 22.08 -9.04 -12.51
CA SER A 429 22.59 -7.95 -11.66
C SER A 429 22.77 -6.68 -12.50
N PHE A 430 22.28 -5.56 -11.97
CA PHE A 430 22.35 -4.23 -12.58
C PHE A 430 23.18 -3.33 -11.66
N THR A 431 24.26 -2.74 -12.17
CA THR A 431 25.15 -1.87 -11.40
C THR A 431 24.91 -0.42 -11.77
N TRP A 432 24.54 0.35 -10.76
CA TRP A 432 24.17 1.76 -10.84
C TRP A 432 25.30 2.62 -10.30
N LYS A 433 25.74 3.60 -11.09
CA LYS A 433 26.70 4.62 -10.70
C LYS A 433 25.94 5.81 -10.09
N ILE A 434 26.30 6.18 -8.87
CA ILE A 434 25.60 7.20 -8.08
C ILE A 434 26.65 8.15 -7.46
N PRO A 435 26.43 9.48 -7.45
CA PRO A 435 27.31 10.42 -6.76
C PRO A 435 27.42 10.07 -5.26
N GLY A 436 28.64 9.79 -4.79
CA GLY A 436 28.93 9.27 -3.46
C GLY A 436 28.72 10.29 -2.35
N ALA A 437 29.11 11.55 -2.57
CA ALA A 437 28.92 12.64 -1.61
C ALA A 437 27.44 12.90 -1.27
N SER A 438 26.54 12.41 -2.12
CA SER A 438 25.10 12.60 -1.97
C SER A 438 24.39 11.40 -1.35
N LEU A 439 25.04 10.24 -1.17
CA LEU A 439 24.43 9.03 -0.57
C LEU A 439 24.70 8.98 0.95
N PRO A 440 23.71 8.61 1.79
CA PRO A 440 23.99 8.22 3.18
C PRO A 440 24.90 7.00 3.24
N ASP A 441 25.49 6.77 4.42
CA ASP A 441 26.24 5.54 4.68
C ASP A 441 25.32 4.32 4.53
N VAL A 442 25.54 3.53 3.48
CA VAL A 442 24.70 2.39 3.13
C VAL A 442 25.12 1.19 3.95
N ARG A 443 24.25 0.75 4.87
CA ARG A 443 24.50 -0.47 5.65
C ARG A 443 24.16 -1.70 4.81
N ALA A 444 24.98 -2.74 4.93
CA ALA A 444 24.72 -4.03 4.29
C ALA A 444 23.35 -4.56 4.72
N GLY A 445 22.54 -4.98 3.75
CA GLY A 445 21.16 -5.45 3.95
C GLY A 445 20.07 -4.42 3.62
N GLN A 446 20.43 -3.15 3.43
CA GLN A 446 19.48 -2.10 3.01
C GLN A 446 19.06 -2.22 1.54
N HIS A 447 17.99 -1.53 1.17
CA HIS A 447 17.46 -1.44 -0.18
C HIS A 447 17.48 0.00 -0.71
N VAL A 448 17.66 0.13 -2.03
CA VAL A 448 17.54 1.40 -2.75
C VAL A 448 16.12 1.56 -3.27
N ILE A 449 15.56 2.77 -3.15
CA ILE A 449 14.24 3.13 -3.68
C ILE A 449 14.44 4.03 -4.90
N MET A 450 13.93 3.62 -6.06
CA MET A 450 14.17 4.31 -7.32
C MET A 450 12.87 4.59 -8.06
N ASP A 451 12.77 5.78 -8.66
CA ASP A 451 11.70 6.12 -9.60
C ASP A 451 12.03 5.56 -10.98
N MET A 452 11.33 4.50 -11.38
CA MET A 452 11.50 3.86 -12.68
C MET A 452 10.35 4.17 -13.64
N SER A 453 9.48 5.13 -13.31
CA SER A 453 8.29 5.48 -14.12
C SER A 453 8.63 5.86 -15.56
N SER A 454 9.74 6.59 -15.77
CA SER A 454 10.22 6.98 -17.10
C SER A 454 10.64 5.77 -17.97
N HIS A 455 11.06 4.68 -17.32
CA HIS A 455 11.54 3.45 -17.92
C HIS A 455 10.55 2.29 -17.83
N ALA A 456 9.42 2.50 -17.17
CA ALA A 456 8.33 1.53 -17.09
C ALA A 456 7.62 1.37 -18.44
N ASP A 457 6.97 0.22 -18.59
CA ASP A 457 6.12 -0.09 -19.72
C ASP A 457 5.11 1.02 -20.02
N SER A 458 4.95 1.39 -21.28
CA SER A 458 4.01 2.42 -21.73
C SER A 458 2.57 2.18 -21.29
N ARG A 459 2.18 0.93 -21.00
CA ARG A 459 0.85 0.61 -20.49
C ARG A 459 0.56 1.20 -19.10
N LEU A 460 1.58 1.46 -18.27
CA LEU A 460 1.41 2.21 -17.02
C LEU A 460 1.16 3.71 -17.26
N LYS A 461 1.69 4.24 -18.36
CA LYS A 461 1.54 5.65 -18.73
C LYS A 461 0.18 5.93 -19.38
N ALA A 462 -0.41 4.92 -20.02
CA ALA A 462 -1.71 5.02 -20.64
C ALA A 462 -2.83 4.88 -19.61
N TYR A 463 -3.80 5.79 -19.64
CA TYR A 463 -5.00 5.65 -18.82
C TYR A 463 -5.80 4.40 -19.22
N SER A 464 -6.25 3.67 -18.20
CA SER A 464 -7.29 2.65 -18.35
C SER A 464 -8.29 2.83 -17.22
N HIS A 465 -9.58 2.99 -17.57
CA HIS A 465 -10.62 3.11 -16.57
C HIS A 465 -10.75 1.82 -15.73
N MET A 466 -10.63 0.64 -16.34
CA MET A 466 -10.64 -0.67 -15.67
C MET A 466 -9.44 -1.49 -16.14
N ALA A 467 -9.10 -2.55 -15.40
CA ALA A 467 -8.10 -3.51 -15.87
C ALA A 467 -8.56 -4.16 -17.19
N ARG A 468 -7.64 -4.29 -18.15
CA ARG A 468 -7.92 -4.88 -19.47
C ARG A 468 -7.88 -6.41 -19.47
N HIS A 469 -7.35 -7.01 -18.42
CA HIS A 469 -7.24 -8.45 -18.20
C HIS A 469 -7.25 -8.74 -16.70
N SER A 470 -7.57 -9.98 -16.33
CA SER A 470 -7.46 -10.46 -14.95
C SER A 470 -6.02 -10.32 -14.45
N GLY A 471 -5.84 -9.84 -13.21
CA GLY A 471 -4.53 -9.59 -12.60
C GLY A 471 -3.89 -8.25 -12.97
N GLY A 472 -4.46 -7.50 -13.93
CA GLY A 472 -3.97 -6.18 -14.34
C GLY A 472 -4.44 -5.02 -13.44
N GLU A 473 -5.19 -5.30 -12.37
CA GLU A 473 -5.75 -4.28 -11.48
C GLU A 473 -4.67 -3.46 -10.76
N LYS A 474 -3.54 -4.09 -10.43
CA LYS A 474 -2.38 -3.46 -9.80
C LYS A 474 -1.76 -2.37 -10.68
N ASP A 475 -1.77 -2.56 -12.00
CA ASP A 475 -1.14 -1.64 -12.97
C ASP A 475 -1.78 -0.24 -12.95
N LEU A 476 -3.07 -0.14 -12.56
CA LEU A 476 -3.79 1.14 -12.60
C LEU A 476 -3.33 2.15 -11.55
N ASN A 477 -2.68 1.67 -10.48
CA ASN A 477 -2.15 2.50 -9.39
C ASN A 477 -0.64 2.31 -9.22
N ASP A 478 0.03 1.63 -10.16
CA ASP A 478 1.48 1.44 -10.17
C ASP A 478 2.15 2.75 -10.60
N ASP A 479 2.94 3.33 -9.69
CA ASP A 479 3.66 4.59 -9.90
C ASP A 479 5.04 4.39 -10.55
N GLY A 480 5.42 3.14 -10.86
CA GLY A 480 6.71 2.80 -11.43
C GLY A 480 7.87 2.90 -10.43
N VAL A 481 7.62 3.21 -9.15
CA VAL A 481 8.67 3.19 -8.12
C VAL A 481 8.96 1.75 -7.71
N ARG A 482 10.23 1.42 -7.50
CA ARG A 482 10.64 0.10 -7.01
C ARG A 482 11.67 0.24 -5.89
N SER A 483 11.56 -0.64 -4.91
CA SER A 483 12.60 -0.89 -3.92
C SER A 483 13.32 -2.19 -4.25
N TRP A 484 14.64 -2.18 -4.20
CA TRP A 484 15.46 -3.36 -4.43
C TRP A 484 16.59 -3.42 -3.41
N THR A 485 16.74 -4.56 -2.74
CA THR A 485 17.88 -4.81 -1.85
C THR A 485 19.19 -4.62 -2.61
N ILE A 486 20.09 -3.86 -2.00
CA ILE A 486 21.42 -3.63 -2.52
C ILE A 486 22.21 -4.91 -2.29
N SER A 487 22.65 -5.54 -3.38
CA SER A 487 23.40 -6.80 -3.31
C SER A 487 24.88 -6.59 -3.07
N PHE A 488 25.45 -5.52 -3.64
CA PHE A 488 26.87 -5.17 -3.51
C PHE A 488 27.03 -3.65 -3.54
N VAL A 489 28.01 -3.16 -2.79
CA VAL A 489 28.47 -1.76 -2.83
C VAL A 489 29.96 -1.77 -3.11
N ASP A 490 30.39 -1.12 -4.19
CA ASP A 490 31.79 -1.02 -4.59
C ASP A 490 32.16 0.45 -4.82
N ARG A 491 33.43 0.81 -4.65
CA ARG A 491 33.95 2.13 -5.06
C ARG A 491 34.15 2.15 -6.57
N ASP A 492 33.86 3.26 -7.23
CA ASP A 492 34.24 3.42 -8.62
C ASP A 492 35.71 3.84 -8.71
N GLU A 493 36.61 2.89 -8.99
CA GLU A 493 38.04 3.17 -9.12
C GLU A 493 38.36 4.22 -10.19
N ALA A 494 37.52 4.32 -11.22
CA ALA A 494 37.70 5.27 -12.31
C ALA A 494 37.17 6.68 -11.96
N ASP A 495 36.33 6.79 -10.92
CA ASP A 495 35.66 8.03 -10.53
C ASP A 495 35.36 8.00 -9.03
N PRO A 496 36.35 8.37 -8.18
CA PRO A 496 36.26 8.24 -6.74
C PRO A 496 35.10 9.02 -6.09
N ASP A 497 34.54 10.00 -6.80
CA ASP A 497 33.38 10.78 -6.35
C ASP A 497 32.06 9.98 -6.47
N HIS A 498 32.11 8.78 -7.04
CA HIS A 498 30.94 7.93 -7.26
C HIS A 498 31.05 6.56 -6.57
N VAL A 499 29.89 6.04 -6.22
CA VAL A 499 29.70 4.70 -5.66
C VAL A 499 28.94 3.84 -6.67
N LEU A 500 29.33 2.57 -6.76
CA LEU A 500 28.66 1.56 -7.57
C LEU A 500 27.74 0.72 -6.68
N VAL A 501 26.44 0.89 -6.87
CA VAL A 501 25.40 0.13 -6.16
C VAL A 501 24.87 -0.94 -7.10
N THR A 502 25.01 -2.22 -6.74
CA THR A 502 24.52 -3.33 -7.56
C THR A 502 23.23 -3.91 -6.97
N THR A 503 22.18 -3.99 -7.78
CA THR A 503 20.93 -4.68 -7.44
C THR A 503 20.80 -5.96 -8.27
N THR A 504 20.55 -7.10 -7.62
CA THR A 504 20.30 -8.38 -8.31
C THR A 504 18.80 -8.62 -8.35
N LEU A 505 18.27 -8.70 -9.57
CA LEU A 505 16.84 -8.64 -9.82
C LEU A 505 16.33 -9.94 -10.42
N ARG A 506 15.08 -10.24 -10.10
CA ARG A 506 14.28 -11.25 -10.81
C ARG A 506 13.37 -10.58 -11.83
N LYS A 507 13.33 -11.11 -13.04
CA LYS A 507 12.33 -10.73 -14.04
C LYS A 507 10.94 -11.15 -13.57
N VAL A 508 10.03 -10.19 -13.51
CA VAL A 508 8.60 -10.45 -13.34
C VAL A 508 7.96 -10.40 -14.71
N ASP A 509 7.40 -11.52 -15.14
CA ASP A 509 6.66 -11.58 -16.41
C ASP A 509 5.44 -10.67 -16.33
N ALA A 510 5.22 -9.87 -17.37
CA ALA A 510 4.26 -8.77 -17.36
C ALA A 510 4.45 -7.77 -16.19
N GLY A 511 5.63 -7.71 -15.55
CA GLY A 511 5.97 -6.63 -14.62
C GLY A 511 6.35 -5.36 -15.39
N ALA A 512 5.90 -4.19 -14.95
CA ALA A 512 6.10 -2.96 -15.71
C ALA A 512 7.56 -2.47 -15.81
N VAL A 513 8.38 -2.75 -14.80
CA VAL A 513 9.76 -2.23 -14.71
C VAL A 513 10.79 -3.31 -15.03
N THR A 514 10.80 -4.42 -14.29
CA THR A 514 11.84 -5.44 -14.42
C THR A 514 11.82 -6.11 -15.79
N SER A 515 10.66 -6.31 -16.42
CA SER A 515 10.59 -6.84 -17.78
C SER A 515 11.31 -5.94 -18.80
N GLN A 516 11.17 -4.62 -18.67
CA GLN A 516 11.81 -3.63 -19.54
C GLN A 516 13.32 -3.56 -19.30
N LEU A 517 13.78 -3.63 -18.05
CA LEU A 517 15.20 -3.72 -17.72
C LEU A 517 15.85 -4.97 -18.34
N PHE A 518 15.20 -6.13 -18.22
CA PHE A 518 15.71 -7.37 -18.82
C PHE A 518 15.70 -7.32 -20.36
N ASN A 519 14.69 -6.71 -20.97
CA ASN A 519 14.67 -6.51 -22.42
C ASN A 519 15.83 -5.64 -22.89
N ARG A 520 16.12 -4.56 -22.17
CA ARG A 520 17.28 -3.68 -22.44
C ARG A 520 18.61 -4.40 -22.24
N ALA A 521 18.73 -5.18 -21.16
CA ALA A 521 19.92 -6.00 -20.91
C ALA A 521 20.20 -6.97 -22.06
N ARG A 522 19.16 -7.66 -22.55
CA ARG A 522 19.29 -8.56 -23.71
C ARG A 522 19.81 -7.84 -24.94
N VAL A 523 19.25 -6.67 -25.26
CA VAL A 523 19.72 -5.86 -26.40
C VAL A 523 21.18 -5.45 -26.20
N ALA A 524 21.57 -5.03 -24.99
CA ALA A 524 22.95 -4.65 -24.70
C ALA A 524 23.95 -5.79 -24.88
N TYR A 525 23.59 -7.05 -24.60
CA TYR A 525 24.46 -8.19 -24.88
C TYR A 525 24.66 -8.42 -26.39
N ASP A 526 23.61 -8.24 -27.19
CA ASP A 526 23.69 -8.40 -28.65
C ASP A 526 24.34 -7.19 -29.35
N THR A 527 24.46 -6.04 -28.66
CA THR A 527 25.12 -4.82 -29.15
C THR A 527 26.47 -4.56 -28.48
N ASP A 528 26.45 -4.04 -27.24
CA ASP A 528 27.63 -3.57 -26.48
C ASP A 528 28.52 -4.75 -26.05
N GLY A 529 27.89 -5.89 -25.70
CA GLY A 529 28.55 -7.08 -25.17
C GLY A 529 28.98 -8.11 -26.22
N LYS A 530 28.71 -7.87 -27.51
CA LYS A 530 28.87 -8.87 -28.56
C LYS A 530 30.30 -9.42 -28.67
N ALA A 531 31.29 -8.55 -28.54
CA ALA A 531 32.70 -8.94 -28.60
C ALA A 531 33.13 -9.80 -27.40
N THR A 532 32.53 -9.58 -26.24
CA THR A 532 32.84 -10.31 -24.99
C THR A 532 32.04 -11.60 -24.81
N LEU A 533 30.95 -11.77 -25.55
CA LEU A 533 30.04 -12.90 -25.40
C LEU A 533 30.65 -14.24 -25.84
N GLY A 534 31.58 -14.22 -26.81
CA GLY A 534 32.18 -15.44 -27.36
C GLY A 534 31.24 -16.32 -28.20
N HIS A 535 30.00 -15.87 -28.44
CA HIS A 535 28.97 -16.57 -29.21
C HIS A 535 28.27 -15.62 -30.20
N ALA A 536 27.58 -16.20 -31.19
CA ALA A 536 26.90 -15.42 -32.24
C ALA A 536 25.74 -14.56 -31.68
N THR A 537 25.00 -15.09 -30.70
CA THR A 537 23.87 -14.41 -30.04
C THR A 537 23.82 -14.74 -28.55
N LEU A 538 23.19 -13.86 -27.74
CA LEU A 538 22.93 -14.17 -26.33
C LEU A 538 22.13 -15.47 -26.14
N ALA A 539 21.19 -15.74 -27.05
CA ALA A 539 20.37 -16.95 -27.02
C ALA A 539 21.23 -18.22 -27.19
N ASP A 540 22.28 -18.17 -28.02
CA ASP A 540 23.23 -19.29 -28.17
C ASP A 540 24.03 -19.52 -26.89
N ALA A 541 24.57 -18.45 -26.30
CA ALA A 541 25.34 -18.53 -25.06
C ALA A 541 24.51 -19.12 -23.90
N LEU A 542 23.26 -18.66 -23.74
CA LEU A 542 22.33 -19.18 -22.74
C LEU A 542 21.95 -20.64 -22.99
N ARG A 543 21.72 -21.04 -24.25
CA ARG A 543 21.43 -22.45 -24.61
C ARG A 543 22.58 -23.38 -24.27
N GLN A 544 23.82 -22.92 -24.37
CA GLN A 544 25.02 -23.69 -24.07
C GLN A 544 25.39 -23.66 -22.58
N GLY A 545 24.61 -22.97 -21.74
CA GLY A 545 24.83 -22.91 -20.29
C GLY A 545 26.10 -22.15 -19.89
N VAL A 546 26.58 -21.25 -20.75
CA VAL A 546 27.81 -20.50 -20.50
C VAL A 546 27.55 -19.36 -19.52
N SER A 547 28.44 -19.19 -18.54
CA SER A 547 28.39 -18.05 -17.62
C SER A 547 28.65 -16.76 -18.39
N LEU A 548 27.74 -15.80 -18.28
CA LEU A 548 27.82 -14.56 -19.05
C LEU A 548 28.70 -13.53 -18.34
N PRO A 549 29.61 -12.85 -19.07
CA PRO A 549 30.45 -11.82 -18.47
C PRO A 549 29.62 -10.59 -18.09
N THR A 550 30.15 -9.81 -17.16
CA THR A 550 29.64 -8.44 -16.92
C THR A 550 29.99 -7.57 -18.12
N ILE A 551 29.01 -6.84 -18.66
CA ILE A 551 29.22 -5.93 -19.78
C ILE A 551 28.98 -4.48 -19.35
N LYS A 552 29.70 -3.55 -20.00
CA LYS A 552 29.39 -2.11 -19.90
C LYS A 552 28.07 -1.84 -20.60
N PHE A 553 27.24 -1.01 -19.99
CA PHE A 553 25.93 -0.64 -20.51
C PHE A 553 26.00 0.78 -21.05
N ASN A 554 25.99 0.94 -22.37
CA ASN A 554 26.26 2.25 -22.99
C ASN A 554 25.00 3.11 -23.17
N ALA A 555 23.81 2.50 -23.12
CA ALA A 555 22.57 3.24 -23.26
C ALA A 555 22.30 4.15 -22.05
N ASN A 556 21.80 5.36 -22.30
CA ASN A 556 21.55 6.36 -21.26
C ASN A 556 20.28 6.02 -20.46
N VAL A 557 20.43 5.13 -19.47
CA VAL A 557 19.38 4.75 -18.53
C VAL A 557 19.71 5.39 -17.19
N GLN A 558 18.89 6.38 -16.81
CA GLN A 558 19.04 7.13 -15.56
C GLN A 558 17.72 7.14 -14.82
N ALA A 559 17.78 6.91 -13.52
CA ALA A 559 16.61 6.89 -12.66
C ALA A 559 16.87 7.68 -11.37
N PRO A 560 15.92 8.55 -10.95
CA PRO A 560 16.00 9.20 -9.64
C PRO A 560 16.08 8.21 -8.49
N VAL A 561 17.04 8.41 -7.60
CA VAL A 561 17.14 7.73 -6.31
C VAL A 561 16.32 8.52 -5.29
N LEU A 562 15.32 7.87 -4.73
CA LEU A 562 14.37 8.49 -3.82
C LEU A 562 14.72 8.29 -2.34
N GLY A 563 15.68 7.41 -2.05
CA GLY A 563 16.19 7.12 -0.72
C GLY A 563 16.83 5.73 -0.61
N ILE A 564 17.47 5.50 0.53
CA ILE A 564 17.98 4.19 0.99
C ILE A 564 17.19 3.85 2.26
N GLY A 565 16.64 2.64 2.32
CA GLY A 565 15.80 2.20 3.45
C GLY A 565 16.07 0.76 3.84
N GLY A 566 15.39 0.31 4.88
CA GLY A 566 15.47 -1.06 5.38
C GLY A 566 16.29 -1.19 6.66
N GLU A 567 15.82 -2.07 7.52
CA GLU A 567 16.42 -2.42 8.81
C GLU A 567 16.98 -3.85 8.84
N PHE A 568 16.94 -4.55 7.71
CA PHE A 568 17.42 -5.92 7.55
C PHE A 568 18.95 -5.97 7.54
N THR A 569 19.58 -5.36 8.53
CA THR A 569 21.02 -5.15 8.67
C THR A 569 21.60 -6.07 9.74
N ILE A 570 22.91 -6.30 9.70
CA ILE A 570 23.61 -7.03 10.76
C ILE A 570 23.52 -6.22 12.06
N PRO A 571 23.14 -6.80 13.21
CA PRO A 571 23.06 -6.07 14.48
C PRO A 571 24.36 -5.34 14.82
N SER A 572 24.27 -4.05 15.13
CA SER A 572 25.40 -3.27 15.65
C SER A 572 25.76 -3.74 17.06
N ILE A 573 27.04 -3.95 17.32
CA ILE A 573 27.53 -4.28 18.67
C ILE A 573 28.05 -3.00 19.30
N SER A 574 27.49 -2.64 20.46
CA SER A 574 27.90 -1.48 21.25
C SER A 574 29.37 -1.55 21.62
N SER A 575 30.10 -0.43 21.47
CA SER A 575 31.46 -0.26 21.96
C SER A 575 31.58 -0.24 23.49
N ASP A 576 30.46 -0.20 24.23
CA ASP A 576 30.45 -0.17 25.71
C ASP A 576 30.56 -1.55 26.38
N ASP A 577 30.52 -2.65 25.63
CA ASP A 577 30.75 -3.97 26.20
C ASP A 577 32.26 -4.26 26.31
N HIS A 578 32.85 -3.92 27.47
CA HIS A 578 34.18 -4.39 27.92
C HIS A 578 34.27 -5.92 28.13
N ILE A 579 33.50 -6.70 27.35
CA ILE A 579 33.41 -8.16 27.43
C ILE A 579 34.35 -8.77 26.38
N SER A 580 35.02 -9.86 26.75
CA SER A 580 35.87 -10.67 25.88
C SER A 580 35.24 -10.93 24.49
N PRO A 581 36.03 -11.00 23.40
CA PRO A 581 35.51 -11.27 22.06
C PRO A 581 34.66 -12.55 22.04
N ARG A 582 33.43 -12.44 21.54
CA ARG A 582 32.46 -13.55 21.48
C ARG A 582 32.25 -14.01 20.03
N PRO A 583 31.83 -15.26 19.78
CA PRO A 583 31.52 -15.70 18.42
C PRO A 583 30.26 -15.00 17.90
N LEU A 584 30.26 -14.62 16.63
CA LEU A 584 29.09 -14.13 15.89
C LEU A 584 28.46 -15.28 15.12
N ARG A 585 27.20 -15.57 15.39
CA ARG A 585 26.46 -16.67 14.74
C ARG A 585 25.24 -16.12 14.04
N LEU A 586 25.16 -16.31 12.72
CA LEU A 586 24.07 -15.78 11.90
C LEU A 586 23.40 -16.91 11.12
N THR A 587 22.06 -16.90 11.08
CA THR A 587 21.28 -17.90 10.34
C THR A 587 20.40 -17.23 9.30
N TYR A 588 20.35 -17.80 8.10
CA TYR A 588 19.56 -17.28 6.98
C TYR A 588 18.63 -18.36 6.40
N LEU A 589 17.34 -18.04 6.32
CA LEU A 589 16.31 -18.84 5.66
C LEU A 589 15.75 -18.06 4.48
N LEU A 590 16.17 -18.41 3.26
CA LEU A 590 16.00 -17.56 2.08
C LEU A 590 15.26 -18.27 0.95
N ASN A 591 14.46 -17.54 0.19
CA ASN A 591 13.78 -18.06 -1.00
C ASN A 591 14.07 -17.21 -2.24
N GLY A 592 14.59 -17.84 -3.30
CA GLY A 592 14.83 -17.22 -4.60
C GLY A 592 15.70 -15.96 -4.50
N ILE A 593 15.15 -14.81 -4.90
CA ILE A 593 15.87 -13.53 -4.91
C ILE A 593 16.08 -12.94 -3.50
N GLY A 594 15.44 -13.53 -2.48
CA GLY A 594 15.70 -13.22 -1.07
C GLY A 594 17.13 -13.52 -0.62
N VAL A 595 17.98 -14.08 -1.49
CA VAL A 595 19.43 -14.17 -1.27
C VAL A 595 20.13 -12.81 -1.25
N THR A 596 19.52 -11.76 -1.81
CA THR A 596 20.21 -10.48 -2.01
C THR A 596 20.71 -9.77 -0.75
N PRO A 597 20.01 -9.75 0.41
CA PRO A 597 20.57 -9.18 1.64
C PRO A 597 21.76 -9.99 2.17
N LEU A 598 21.73 -11.32 2.02
CA LEU A 598 22.86 -12.19 2.38
C LEU A 598 24.12 -11.82 1.59
N LEU A 599 23.99 -11.51 0.29
CA LEU A 599 25.14 -11.12 -0.54
C LEU A 599 25.83 -9.86 0.02
N ALA A 600 25.05 -8.85 0.42
CA ALA A 600 25.58 -7.65 1.02
C ALA A 600 26.24 -7.93 2.38
N HIS A 601 25.58 -8.71 3.24
CA HIS A 601 26.11 -9.08 4.55
C HIS A 601 27.44 -9.85 4.43
N LEU A 602 27.51 -10.83 3.53
CA LEU A 602 28.74 -11.60 3.30
C LEU A 602 29.86 -10.74 2.73
N GLN A 603 29.56 -9.82 1.80
CA GLN A 603 30.57 -8.89 1.26
C GLN A 603 31.15 -8.01 2.38
N GLU A 604 30.30 -7.48 3.26
CA GLU A 604 30.73 -6.62 4.36
C GLU A 604 31.54 -7.40 5.40
N LEU A 605 31.04 -8.55 5.86
CA LEU A 605 31.76 -9.40 6.80
C LEU A 605 33.14 -9.82 6.23
N ALA A 606 33.19 -10.23 4.97
CA ALA A 606 34.44 -10.59 4.31
C ALA A 606 35.43 -9.42 4.24
N ARG A 607 34.95 -8.19 3.99
CA ARG A 607 35.81 -6.98 3.98
C ARG A 607 36.34 -6.65 5.37
N LEU A 608 35.50 -6.69 6.40
CA LEU A 608 35.88 -6.40 7.79
C LEU A 608 36.95 -7.37 8.31
N VAL A 609 36.85 -8.64 7.93
CA VAL A 609 37.83 -9.68 8.27
C VAL A 609 39.21 -9.40 7.65
N VAL A 610 39.24 -8.85 6.43
CA VAL A 610 40.48 -8.60 5.67
C VAL A 610 41.09 -7.22 5.97
N HIS A 611 40.30 -6.15 6.09
CA HIS A 611 40.77 -4.75 6.06
C HIS A 611 40.91 -4.07 7.45
N SER A 612 40.95 -4.80 8.57
CA SER A 612 41.14 -4.22 9.92
C SER A 612 42.54 -3.60 10.11
N SER A 613 42.70 -2.40 9.57
CA SER A 613 43.92 -1.57 9.58
C SER A 613 43.97 -0.58 10.75
N SER A 614 42.95 -0.54 11.62
CA SER A 614 42.99 0.22 12.87
C SER A 614 43.58 -0.60 14.02
N THR A 615 44.14 0.09 14.99
CA THR A 615 44.65 -0.43 16.27
C THR A 615 43.58 -1.09 17.17
N GLU A 616 42.33 -1.23 16.69
CA GLU A 616 41.22 -1.84 17.41
C GLU A 616 41.08 -3.30 17.01
N ARG A 617 41.08 -4.20 17.99
CA ARG A 617 40.83 -5.63 17.76
C ARG A 617 39.39 -5.82 17.27
N PRO A 618 39.12 -6.76 16.34
CA PRO A 618 37.75 -7.17 16.04
C PRO A 618 37.03 -7.57 17.34
N SER A 619 35.78 -7.17 17.49
CA SER A 619 34.92 -7.52 18.64
C SER A 619 34.53 -9.01 18.69
N TRP A 620 34.90 -9.79 17.65
CA TRP A 620 34.52 -11.20 17.49
C TRP A 620 35.70 -12.16 17.60
N SER A 621 35.46 -13.31 18.23
CA SER A 621 36.42 -14.42 18.28
C SER A 621 36.33 -15.36 17.07
N SER A 622 35.14 -15.51 16.48
CA SER A 622 34.88 -16.24 15.23
C SER A 622 33.58 -15.77 14.60
N ILE A 623 33.40 -16.00 13.29
CA ILE A 623 32.16 -15.72 12.57
C ILE A 623 31.68 -17.02 11.91
N ALA A 624 30.46 -17.43 12.22
CA ALA A 624 29.80 -18.60 11.63
C ALA A 624 28.47 -18.20 11.00
N VAL A 625 28.29 -18.51 9.72
CA VAL A 625 27.08 -18.22 8.95
C VAL A 625 26.46 -19.51 8.42
N ALA A 626 25.24 -19.79 8.86
CA ALA A 626 24.42 -20.89 8.37
C ALA A 626 23.36 -20.36 7.40
N VAL A 627 23.27 -20.94 6.20
CA VAL A 627 22.36 -20.47 5.15
C VAL A 627 21.57 -21.63 4.56
N ALA A 628 20.27 -21.46 4.42
CA ALA A 628 19.41 -22.29 3.58
C ALA A 628 18.76 -21.44 2.49
N VAL A 629 19.13 -21.67 1.24
CA VAL A 629 18.53 -20.99 0.08
C VAL A 629 17.67 -21.96 -0.71
N PHE A 630 16.37 -21.70 -0.75
CA PHE A 630 15.41 -22.44 -1.56
C PHE A 630 15.30 -21.78 -2.94
N CYS A 631 15.80 -22.46 -3.97
CA CYS A 631 15.90 -21.94 -5.33
C CYS A 631 15.28 -22.89 -6.35
N ARG A 632 15.12 -22.41 -7.60
CA ARG A 632 14.71 -23.27 -8.72
C ARG A 632 15.88 -24.18 -9.14
N PRO A 633 15.63 -25.36 -9.74
CA PRO A 633 16.69 -26.29 -10.13
C PRO A 633 17.78 -25.67 -11.03
N ASP A 634 17.41 -24.74 -11.89
CA ASP A 634 18.32 -24.02 -12.81
C ASP A 634 19.07 -22.85 -12.14
N GLU A 635 18.77 -22.52 -10.89
CA GLU A 635 19.30 -21.32 -10.22
C GLU A 635 20.34 -21.62 -9.14
N ALA A 636 20.49 -22.86 -8.67
CA ALA A 636 21.44 -23.16 -7.59
C ALA A 636 22.89 -22.81 -7.97
N GLY A 637 23.28 -23.09 -9.22
CA GLY A 637 24.61 -22.71 -9.74
C GLY A 637 24.82 -21.19 -9.74
N VAL A 638 23.79 -20.43 -10.13
CA VAL A 638 23.81 -18.96 -10.10
C VAL A 638 23.92 -18.43 -8.67
N VAL A 639 23.10 -18.95 -7.75
CA VAL A 639 23.12 -18.57 -6.34
C VAL A 639 24.49 -18.83 -5.72
N ARG A 640 25.07 -20.00 -6.00
CA ARG A 640 26.44 -20.32 -5.56
C ARG A 640 27.46 -19.29 -6.06
N GLN A 641 27.46 -18.99 -7.36
CA GLN A 641 28.39 -18.01 -7.93
C GLN A 641 28.24 -16.61 -7.31
N LEU A 642 27.00 -16.20 -7.00
CA LEU A 642 26.74 -14.93 -6.31
C LEU A 642 27.30 -14.93 -4.88
N ILE A 643 27.14 -16.02 -4.13
CA ILE A 643 27.71 -16.18 -2.78
C ILE A 643 29.24 -16.19 -2.85
N GLU A 644 29.85 -16.93 -3.78
CA GLU A 644 31.30 -16.95 -4.00
C GLU A 644 31.84 -15.56 -4.36
N ARG A 645 31.11 -14.80 -5.19
CA ARG A 645 31.44 -13.40 -5.49
C ARG A 645 31.42 -12.52 -4.24
N ALA A 646 30.40 -12.65 -3.38
CA ALA A 646 30.32 -11.90 -2.12
C ALA A 646 31.52 -12.20 -1.21
N LEU A 647 31.96 -13.46 -1.20
CA LEU A 647 33.10 -13.93 -0.40
C LEU A 647 34.46 -13.72 -1.07
N SER A 648 34.51 -13.16 -2.28
CA SER A 648 35.77 -12.96 -3.01
C SER A 648 36.88 -12.20 -2.23
N PRO A 649 36.60 -11.24 -1.31
CA PRO A 649 37.64 -10.62 -0.51
C PRO A 649 38.43 -11.61 0.34
N VAL A 650 37.76 -12.63 0.93
CA VAL A 650 38.41 -13.66 1.76
C VAL A 650 38.89 -14.86 0.95
N LEU A 651 38.22 -15.19 -0.17
CA LEU A 651 38.61 -16.34 -1.01
C LEU A 651 39.88 -16.08 -1.82
N ASN A 652 40.12 -14.82 -2.22
CA ASN A 652 41.25 -14.45 -3.07
C ASN A 652 42.51 -14.04 -2.29
N GLU A 653 42.36 -13.70 -1.01
CA GLU A 653 43.42 -13.34 -0.07
C GLU A 653 44.40 -14.49 0.15
N THR A 654 45.67 -14.14 0.38
CA THR A 654 46.75 -15.12 0.65
C THR A 654 47.28 -15.02 2.08
N SER A 655 46.83 -14.02 2.83
CA SER A 655 47.21 -13.78 4.21
C SER A 655 46.27 -14.54 5.15
N HIS A 656 46.75 -14.94 6.34
CA HIS A 656 45.89 -15.49 7.39
C HIS A 656 44.76 -14.51 7.74
N SER A 657 43.53 -15.01 7.74
CA SER A 657 42.41 -14.26 8.31
C SER A 657 42.66 -14.02 9.80
N ARG A 658 42.43 -12.82 10.31
CA ARG A 658 42.58 -12.53 11.75
C ARG A 658 41.49 -13.18 12.61
N VAL A 659 40.36 -13.56 12.01
CA VAL A 659 39.20 -14.18 12.69
C VAL A 659 38.74 -15.39 11.88
N PRO A 660 38.59 -16.58 12.49
CA PRO A 660 38.03 -17.74 11.79
C PRO A 660 36.65 -17.43 11.19
N PHE A 661 36.48 -17.69 9.90
CA PHE A 661 35.26 -17.36 9.16
C PHE A 661 34.70 -18.57 8.42
N SER A 662 33.53 -19.03 8.85
CA SER A 662 32.86 -20.22 8.30
C SER A 662 31.50 -19.89 7.69
N VAL A 663 31.25 -20.37 6.47
CA VAL A 663 29.96 -20.26 5.77
C VAL A 663 29.50 -21.64 5.32
N TYR A 664 28.33 -22.07 5.81
CA TYR A 664 27.69 -23.32 5.46
C TYR A 664 26.38 -23.02 4.71
N ALA A 665 26.36 -23.28 3.40
CA ALA A 665 25.23 -22.94 2.53
C ALA A 665 24.55 -24.17 1.95
N VAL A 666 23.30 -24.40 2.33
CA VAL A 666 22.42 -25.41 1.74
C VAL A 666 21.65 -24.78 0.58
N LEU A 667 21.82 -25.34 -0.62
CA LEU A 667 21.13 -24.92 -1.84
C LEU A 667 20.03 -25.94 -2.14
N ALA A 668 18.82 -25.65 -1.65
CA ALA A 668 17.65 -26.51 -1.75
C ALA A 668 16.89 -26.26 -3.06
N GLN A 669 16.74 -27.30 -3.88
CA GLN A 669 16.11 -27.25 -5.20
C GLN A 669 14.75 -27.95 -5.22
N LYS A 670 13.77 -27.33 -5.89
CA LYS A 670 12.42 -27.89 -6.07
C LYS A 670 12.39 -28.89 -7.25
N GLY A 671 12.56 -30.18 -6.97
CA GLY A 671 12.23 -31.29 -7.88
C GLY A 671 13.24 -31.53 -9.02
N GLY A 672 13.94 -32.66 -8.96
CA GLY A 672 14.82 -33.24 -9.98
C GLY A 672 15.15 -34.69 -9.60
N SER A 673 15.58 -35.53 -10.54
CA SER A 673 16.06 -36.89 -10.22
C SER A 673 17.18 -36.80 -9.20
N ALA A 674 17.15 -37.64 -8.17
CA ALA A 674 18.15 -37.66 -7.10
C ALA A 674 19.56 -37.94 -7.65
N SER A 675 20.31 -36.90 -8.01
CA SER A 675 21.76 -36.96 -8.05
C SER A 675 22.27 -36.36 -6.74
N SER A 676 22.67 -37.22 -5.81
CA SER A 676 23.35 -36.82 -4.58
C SER A 676 24.77 -36.40 -4.92
N ASN A 677 24.95 -35.17 -5.38
CA ASN A 677 26.29 -34.58 -5.36
C ASN A 677 26.63 -34.32 -3.89
N GLY A 678 27.77 -34.83 -3.43
CA GLY A 678 28.23 -34.61 -2.05
C GLY A 678 28.52 -33.13 -1.75
N PRO A 679 28.92 -32.82 -0.49
CA PRO A 679 29.36 -31.48 -0.10
C PRO A 679 30.42 -30.96 -1.07
N GLN A 680 30.32 -29.69 -1.46
CA GLN A 680 31.31 -29.04 -2.32
C GLN A 680 31.94 -27.88 -1.55
N SER A 681 33.23 -27.98 -1.24
CA SER A 681 33.96 -26.88 -0.63
C SER A 681 34.45 -25.90 -1.70
N ALA A 682 34.37 -24.60 -1.41
CA ALA A 682 35.03 -23.60 -2.24
C ALA A 682 36.54 -23.66 -1.99
N ALA A 683 37.35 -23.47 -3.03
CA ALA A 683 38.79 -23.39 -2.86
C ALA A 683 39.16 -22.13 -2.06
N THR A 684 39.73 -22.31 -0.86
CA THR A 684 40.26 -21.24 -0.02
C THR A 684 41.78 -21.32 -0.02
N LYS A 685 42.45 -20.16 0.09
CA LYS A 685 43.92 -20.09 0.20
C LYS A 685 44.40 -19.92 1.64
N SER A 686 43.47 -19.89 2.60
CA SER A 686 43.69 -19.70 4.04
C SER A 686 42.94 -20.79 4.81
N ASP A 687 43.60 -21.43 5.77
CA ASP A 687 43.00 -22.46 6.62
C ASP A 687 41.93 -21.89 7.57
N ASP A 688 42.01 -20.59 7.88
CA ASP A 688 41.08 -19.86 8.74
C ASP A 688 39.72 -19.54 8.08
N VAL A 689 39.54 -19.87 6.79
CA VAL A 689 38.31 -19.61 6.02
C VAL A 689 37.75 -20.93 5.51
N LYS A 690 36.49 -21.21 5.86
CA LYS A 690 35.78 -22.44 5.45
C LYS A 690 34.47 -22.10 4.77
N VAL A 691 34.31 -22.51 3.52
CA VAL A 691 33.06 -22.31 2.76
C VAL A 691 32.61 -23.64 2.18
N VAL A 692 31.42 -24.09 2.57
CA VAL A 692 30.87 -25.39 2.18
C VAL A 692 29.47 -25.24 1.60
N PHE A 693 29.25 -25.80 0.41
CA PHE A 693 27.97 -25.83 -0.27
C PHE A 693 27.36 -27.24 -0.26
N HIS A 694 26.08 -27.34 0.09
CA HIS A 694 25.31 -28.58 0.10
C HIS A 694 24.16 -28.49 -0.88
N PRO A 695 24.26 -29.13 -2.06
CA PRO A 695 23.13 -29.21 -2.97
C PRO A 695 22.11 -30.21 -2.42
N LEU A 696 20.84 -29.79 -2.31
CA LEU A 696 19.77 -30.66 -1.84
C LEU A 696 18.61 -30.69 -2.83
N ASN A 697 18.28 -31.88 -3.33
CA ASN A 697 17.19 -32.09 -4.28
C ASN A 697 15.87 -32.38 -3.57
N ALA A 698 14.77 -31.90 -4.15
CA ALA A 698 13.39 -32.15 -3.71
C ALA A 698 13.07 -31.69 -2.27
N ALA A 699 13.79 -30.71 -1.76
CA ALA A 699 13.55 -30.14 -0.44
C ALA A 699 12.31 -29.22 -0.42
N ARG A 700 11.51 -29.33 0.64
CA ARG A 700 10.42 -28.41 0.95
C ARG A 700 10.54 -27.98 2.41
N LEU A 701 10.32 -26.68 2.64
CA LEU A 701 10.18 -26.17 4.00
C LEU A 701 8.75 -26.45 4.48
N ASP A 702 8.64 -27.10 5.64
CA ASP A 702 7.39 -27.37 6.34
C ASP A 702 7.53 -27.07 7.84
N ARG A 703 6.43 -27.23 8.59
CA ARG A 703 6.37 -26.99 10.04
C ARG A 703 7.45 -27.77 10.82
N ASN A 704 7.91 -28.89 10.29
CA ASN A 704 8.87 -29.79 10.93
C ASN A 704 10.30 -29.60 10.41
N SER A 705 10.56 -28.65 9.50
CA SER A 705 11.90 -28.44 8.92
C SER A 705 12.93 -27.85 9.89
N LEU A 706 12.47 -27.31 11.03
CA LEU A 706 13.30 -26.71 12.08
C LEU A 706 13.26 -27.49 13.40
N VAL A 707 12.67 -28.68 13.41
CA VAL A 707 12.47 -29.55 14.57
C VAL A 707 13.26 -30.86 14.38
N ALA A 708 13.84 -31.42 15.44
CA ALA A 708 14.50 -32.73 15.38
C ALA A 708 13.45 -33.83 15.12
N ARG A 709 13.69 -34.70 14.13
CA ARG A 709 12.72 -35.73 13.75
C ARG A 709 13.01 -37.05 14.46
N ASP A 710 12.02 -37.57 15.17
CA ASP A 710 11.92 -39.01 15.42
C ASP A 710 11.26 -39.68 14.21
N ASN A 711 12.07 -40.33 13.36
CA ASN A 711 11.64 -41.35 12.37
C ASN A 711 10.84 -40.94 11.11
N ASN A 712 11.13 -39.81 10.43
CA ASN A 712 10.62 -39.61 9.06
C ASN A 712 11.73 -39.20 8.04
N PRO A 713 12.23 -40.13 7.21
CA PRO A 713 13.38 -39.91 6.32
C PRO A 713 13.09 -39.09 5.05
N ALA A 714 11.84 -38.64 4.82
CA ALA A 714 11.41 -38.09 3.52
C ALA A 714 11.26 -36.55 3.45
N GLY A 715 11.91 -35.76 4.30
CA GLY A 715 11.79 -34.29 4.26
C GLY A 715 13.05 -33.53 4.66
N PHE A 716 13.09 -32.24 4.31
CA PHE A 716 14.21 -31.36 4.62
C PHE A 716 14.25 -31.03 6.12
N ASN A 717 15.40 -31.29 6.74
CA ASN A 717 15.75 -30.82 8.08
C ASN A 717 17.05 -30.01 7.99
N LEU A 718 16.97 -28.71 8.28
CA LEU A 718 18.14 -27.82 8.21
C LEU A 718 19.25 -28.25 9.19
N LEU A 719 18.84 -28.71 10.38
CA LEU A 719 19.74 -29.03 11.47
C LEU A 719 20.57 -30.28 11.17
N GLU A 720 19.92 -31.32 10.65
CA GLU A 720 20.59 -32.55 10.21
C GLU A 720 21.50 -32.28 8.99
N THR A 721 21.04 -31.45 8.05
CA THR A 721 21.80 -31.15 6.83
C THR A 721 23.10 -30.39 7.10
N ILE A 722 23.08 -29.44 8.05
CA ILE A 722 24.28 -28.71 8.48
C ILE A 722 25.15 -29.59 9.40
N GLY A 723 24.56 -30.40 10.28
CA GLY A 723 25.30 -31.28 11.19
C GLY A 723 26.13 -32.36 10.46
N VAL A 724 25.57 -32.98 9.40
CA VAL A 724 26.26 -34.02 8.60
C VAL A 724 27.40 -33.44 7.72
N ALA A 725 27.42 -32.12 7.51
CA ALA A 725 28.44 -31.42 6.73
C ALA A 725 29.81 -31.32 7.42
N SER A 726 29.86 -31.58 8.72
CA SER A 726 31.03 -31.34 9.57
C SER A 726 31.69 -32.69 9.87
N GLY A 727 32.98 -32.84 9.55
CA GLY A 727 33.74 -34.02 9.94
C GLY A 727 33.93 -34.09 11.47
N PRO A 728 34.33 -35.25 12.02
CA PRO A 728 34.43 -35.46 13.47
C PRO A 728 35.50 -34.63 14.21
N ASP A 729 36.37 -33.89 13.50
CA ASP A 729 37.52 -33.16 14.08
C ASP A 729 37.31 -31.64 14.24
N ASP A 730 36.17 -31.08 13.86
CA ASP A 730 35.91 -29.63 13.99
C ASP A 730 35.31 -29.31 15.38
N ALA A 731 36.05 -28.61 16.25
CA ALA A 731 35.56 -28.23 17.59
C ALA A 731 34.55 -27.07 17.60
N ASP A 732 34.33 -26.39 16.47
CA ASP A 732 33.47 -25.20 16.31
C ASP A 732 32.16 -25.50 15.52
N VAL A 733 31.54 -26.66 15.77
CA VAL A 733 30.32 -27.11 15.06
C VAL A 733 29.10 -26.28 15.43
N VAL A 734 28.37 -25.82 14.41
CA VAL A 734 27.01 -25.27 14.58
C VAL A 734 26.04 -26.43 14.78
N SER A 735 25.68 -26.73 16.02
CA SER A 735 24.68 -27.76 16.35
C SER A 735 23.25 -27.33 15.97
N ALA A 736 22.32 -28.29 16.03
CA ALA A 736 20.88 -28.07 15.88
C ALA A 736 20.29 -27.00 16.83
N ALA A 737 20.92 -26.82 18.00
CA ALA A 737 20.59 -25.77 18.95
C ALA A 737 21.18 -24.41 18.54
N ASP A 738 22.35 -24.39 17.89
CA ASP A 738 23.09 -23.18 17.51
C ASP A 738 22.48 -22.42 16.33
N VAL A 739 21.73 -23.09 15.43
CA VAL A 739 21.07 -22.46 14.28
C VAL A 739 20.01 -21.42 14.70
N LEU A 740 19.31 -21.63 15.81
CA LEU A 740 18.33 -20.67 16.34
C LEU A 740 18.79 -20.00 17.64
N ALA A 741 19.86 -20.49 18.29
CA ALA A 741 20.63 -19.73 19.28
C ALA A 741 21.62 -18.74 18.62
N ALA A 742 21.45 -18.50 17.32
CA ALA A 742 22.14 -17.46 16.56
C ALA A 742 21.84 -16.07 17.15
N ASP A 743 22.79 -15.15 16.99
CA ASP A 743 22.62 -13.74 17.36
C ASP A 743 21.47 -13.07 16.60
N ALA A 744 21.24 -13.53 15.36
CA ALA A 744 20.11 -13.12 14.54
C ALA A 744 19.72 -14.21 13.54
N VAL A 745 18.40 -14.34 13.32
CA VAL A 745 17.82 -15.20 12.28
C VAL A 745 17.16 -14.33 11.23
N PHE A 746 17.68 -14.41 10.01
CA PHE A 746 17.24 -13.63 8.86
C PHE A 746 16.33 -14.46 7.96
N VAL A 747 15.12 -13.99 7.72
CA VAL A 747 14.15 -14.63 6.83
C VAL A 747 13.83 -13.69 5.67
N CYS A 748 14.15 -14.09 4.45
CA CYS A 748 13.85 -13.28 3.26
C CYS A 748 13.28 -14.12 2.11
N GLY A 749 12.08 -13.79 1.65
CA GLY A 749 11.39 -14.60 0.64
C GLY A 749 10.04 -14.06 0.19
N THR A 750 9.28 -14.91 -0.49
CA THR A 750 7.86 -14.63 -0.78
C THR A 750 7.05 -14.65 0.51
N GLU A 751 5.91 -13.94 0.56
CA GLU A 751 5.03 -13.96 1.75
C GLU A 751 4.56 -15.38 2.14
N ALA A 752 4.37 -16.27 1.16
CA ALA A 752 4.03 -17.66 1.43
C ALA A 752 5.19 -18.41 2.10
N PHE A 753 6.43 -18.14 1.69
CA PHE A 753 7.62 -18.71 2.31
C PHE A 753 7.85 -18.18 3.71
N GLU A 754 7.76 -16.86 3.91
CA GLU A 754 7.89 -16.23 5.23
C GLU A 754 6.88 -16.83 6.22
N ARG A 755 5.62 -16.99 5.80
CA ARG A 755 4.56 -17.63 6.60
C ARG A 755 4.91 -19.07 6.98
N ALA A 756 5.44 -19.85 6.03
CA ALA A 756 5.87 -21.22 6.29
C ALA A 756 7.03 -21.27 7.30
N VAL A 757 8.00 -20.35 7.20
CA VAL A 757 9.10 -20.21 8.16
C VAL A 757 8.56 -19.85 9.55
N ARG A 758 7.69 -18.83 9.66
CA ARG A 758 7.10 -18.43 10.95
C ARG A 758 6.35 -19.57 11.62
N ASN A 759 5.56 -20.33 10.86
CA ASN A 759 4.86 -21.50 11.38
C ASN A 759 5.83 -22.59 11.87
N ALA A 760 6.95 -22.80 11.19
CA ALA A 760 7.98 -23.75 11.61
C ALA A 760 8.73 -23.29 12.87
N ILE A 761 8.97 -21.99 13.01
CA ILE A 761 9.57 -21.40 14.22
C ILE A 761 8.62 -21.54 15.41
N MET A 762 7.35 -21.12 15.27
CA MET A 762 6.34 -21.26 16.34
C MET A 762 6.19 -22.70 16.80
N ALA A 763 6.15 -23.66 15.87
CA ALA A 763 6.03 -25.09 16.20
C ALA A 763 7.20 -25.63 17.03
N ARG A 764 8.40 -25.09 16.85
CA ARG A 764 9.57 -25.46 17.65
C ARG A 764 9.54 -24.79 19.02
N GLU A 765 9.15 -23.51 19.08
CA GLU A 765 8.99 -22.79 20.36
C GLU A 765 7.94 -23.49 21.26
N GLU A 766 6.86 -24.01 20.69
CA GLU A 766 5.87 -24.86 21.38
C GLU A 766 6.47 -26.17 21.96
N GLN A 767 7.60 -26.66 21.44
CA GLN A 767 8.29 -27.87 21.94
C GLN A 767 9.42 -27.58 22.92
N GLN A 768 9.96 -26.36 22.95
CA GLN A 768 11.05 -25.96 23.86
C GLN A 768 10.50 -25.22 25.07
N ASP A 769 9.86 -25.97 25.98
CA ASP A 769 9.48 -25.48 27.31
C ASP A 769 10.70 -25.58 28.25
N ALA A 770 11.37 -24.45 28.56
CA ALA A 770 12.05 -24.22 29.86
C ALA A 770 12.87 -22.92 29.96
N ASP A 771 13.49 -22.39 28.89
CA ASP A 771 14.57 -21.38 29.07
C ASP A 771 14.33 -19.98 28.46
N GLY A 772 13.14 -19.70 27.91
CA GLY A 772 12.64 -18.33 27.72
C GLY A 772 13.49 -17.33 26.91
N ARG A 773 14.47 -17.76 26.10
CA ARG A 773 15.23 -16.87 25.21
C ARG A 773 14.43 -16.57 23.94
N LYS A 774 13.93 -15.33 23.82
CA LYS A 774 13.37 -14.81 22.56
C LYS A 774 14.48 -14.64 21.53
N VAL A 775 14.37 -15.33 20.40
CA VAL A 775 15.30 -15.21 19.27
C VAL A 775 15.03 -13.90 18.54
N ASN A 776 16.09 -13.16 18.16
CA ASN A 776 15.95 -11.99 17.31
C ASN A 776 15.72 -12.42 15.85
N ILE A 777 14.47 -12.38 15.40
CA ILE A 777 14.08 -12.80 14.06
C ILE A 777 13.79 -11.56 13.22
N LEU A 778 14.65 -11.34 12.23
CA LEU A 778 14.52 -10.28 11.24
C LEU A 778 13.87 -10.86 9.99
N THR A 779 12.76 -10.27 9.55
CA THR A 779 11.98 -10.77 8.42
C THR A 779 11.75 -9.69 7.38
N GLU A 780 12.00 -10.00 6.12
CA GLU A 780 11.66 -9.15 4.99
C GLU A 780 10.96 -10.00 3.92
N SER A 781 9.80 -9.55 3.43
CA SER A 781 9.13 -10.21 2.31
C SER A 781 8.96 -9.29 1.13
N PHE A 782 9.34 -9.80 -0.05
CA PHE A 782 9.04 -9.14 -1.31
C PHE A 782 7.67 -9.59 -1.84
N ASN A 783 6.90 -8.62 -2.32
CA ASN A 783 5.65 -8.86 -3.01
C ASN A 783 5.85 -8.51 -4.49
N PHE A 784 5.57 -9.46 -5.39
CA PHE A 784 5.72 -9.26 -6.84
C PHE A 784 4.51 -8.54 -7.47
#